data_AF-A0A9E3BT08-F1
#
_entry.id   AF-A0A9E3BT08-F1
#
_cell.length_a   1.000
_cell.length_b   1.000
_cell.length_c   1.000
_cell.angle_alpha   90.00
_cell.angle_beta   90.00
_cell.angle_gamma   90.00
#
_symmetry.space_group_name_H-M   'P 1'
#
loop_
_entity.id
_entity.type
_entity.pdbx_description
1 polymer ?
#
loop_
_entity_poly.entity_id
_entity_poly.type
_entity_poly.pdbx_seq_one_letter_code
_entity_poly.pdbx_strand_id
1 'polypeptide(L)'
;MRAIASPFVLATILGTSLAAPAVAQEFPPSGYAALMFNRDPAIHVFRVSGVPWICTADSFCKEIKVEGIADRDLPTATIQPLGFADRRYHLSFQHINYNKGRPIVLGCRDDQCARIDARTGEAAFLGTYIVRQGDQNVGRAAILRKLDDLNGRSQILWCAETCAELPVTRDTEYRFAPMGLARHEGRQRAFLRDRSGAVFACAQAEADVTDRLDCERAMLTIGDFPGATPPPAAPPPPAASNTDADQRALAAAINQALLADDVLRAEPMIADAVRRFPGAMATWGPFQQRLANIKANQARAAKTEEARRLITEARRLASFGDFPGAERLLQDADRALPNFAETAKARTDIAALRAQRDAGYRERYQLNAAIDRALATYALWEAERLITDALRQYPNDPEFRADANRLAQVRQGSDWLNRLARARTAVTSGRQALDRREYGEVERQLAMADELTPGLPEANQLRADLGRARAQAQVEGEQLRLLLAAFEAAILGRRFDEADRLLDDGTRRFPNRPDWADQRRRLAAARGGDDRQVREQRERRERASALINQARQTANQGDYAKALAMLNEAQELAPGLPDIAVARADVERQRADRQRQDAELQATVATVDAAIARGQFDSAERLLADGRRRYPQHGGWDVLARRIADARRDAAAKPPAPPPPPPPGPPNRLETKPGAPPPPPPGLETKPDPQIVLRVRTLVTQARALIARNDLDDAERAVIEAERLDPRSRDVVAVRAELEAAERRAGRPRGKN
;
A
#
# COMPACT_ATOMS: atom_id res chain seq x y z
N MET A 1 82.62 -4.20 2.54
CA MET A 1 81.77 -5.37 2.85
C MET A 1 80.41 -4.86 3.35
N ARG A 2 79.31 -5.29 2.69
CA ARG A 2 77.86 -5.13 3.02
C ARG A 2 77.29 -3.68 2.93
N ALA A 3 76.72 -3.24 1.78
CA ALA A 3 75.33 -3.38 1.26
C ALA A 3 74.33 -2.47 2.02
N ILE A 4 73.99 -1.23 1.62
CA ILE A 4 73.17 -0.67 0.51
C ILE A 4 71.76 -1.28 0.38
N ALA A 5 70.74 -0.49 0.73
CA ALA A 5 69.36 -0.63 0.30
C ALA A 5 68.79 0.75 -0.07
N SER A 6 68.49 0.95 -1.35
CA SER A 6 67.70 2.05 -1.92
C SER A 6 66.38 1.46 -2.43
N PRO A 7 65.23 2.17 -2.36
CA PRO A 7 64.00 1.68 -2.95
C PRO A 7 63.98 1.98 -4.46
N PHE A 8 63.88 0.91 -5.24
CA PHE A 8 63.65 0.93 -6.68
C PHE A 8 62.20 1.37 -6.95
N VAL A 9 62.02 2.45 -7.71
CA VAL A 9 60.74 2.85 -8.30
C VAL A 9 60.53 2.01 -9.57
N LEU A 10 59.58 1.09 -9.54
CA LEU A 10 59.16 0.32 -10.71
C LEU A 10 58.23 1.20 -11.58
N ALA A 11 58.76 1.73 -12.67
CA ALA A 11 57.97 2.32 -13.74
C ALA A 11 57.34 1.19 -14.57
N THR A 12 56.05 0.95 -14.40
CA THR A 12 55.29 0.01 -15.24
C THR A 12 54.79 0.78 -16.47
N ILE A 13 55.47 0.58 -17.60
CA ILE A 13 55.00 1.01 -18.92
C ILE A 13 53.94 0.00 -19.35
N LEU A 14 52.66 0.37 -19.27
CA LEU A 14 51.58 -0.35 -19.95
C LEU A 14 51.32 0.34 -21.29
N GLY A 15 51.75 -0.32 -22.36
CA GLY A 15 51.47 0.10 -23.73
C GLY A 15 49.97 0.09 -24.01
N THR A 16 49.46 1.25 -24.40
CA THR A 16 48.10 1.46 -24.90
C THR A 16 47.95 0.80 -26.26
N SER A 17 47.26 -0.34 -26.29
CA SER A 17 46.67 -0.88 -27.53
C SER A 17 45.35 -0.13 -27.76
N LEU A 18 45.28 0.65 -28.83
CA LEU A 18 44.07 1.31 -29.31
C LEU A 18 43.05 0.24 -29.75
N ALA A 19 42.00 0.02 -28.97
CA ALA A 19 40.84 -0.75 -29.40
C ALA A 19 39.84 0.20 -30.09
N ALA A 20 39.55 -0.06 -31.37
CA ALA A 20 38.53 0.64 -32.15
C ALA A 20 37.10 0.33 -31.61
N PRO A 21 36.11 1.22 -31.82
CA PRO A 21 34.76 1.01 -31.32
C PRO A 21 34.05 -0.12 -32.07
N ALA A 22 33.39 -1.01 -31.32
CA ALA A 22 32.57 -2.09 -31.85
C ALA A 22 31.26 -1.53 -32.43
N VAL A 23 31.17 -1.52 -33.75
CA VAL A 23 29.93 -1.32 -34.51
C VAL A 23 29.01 -2.51 -34.25
N ALA A 24 27.73 -2.28 -33.96
CA ALA A 24 26.72 -3.34 -33.88
C ALA A 24 26.56 -3.96 -35.28
N GLN A 25 27.27 -5.07 -35.51
CA GLN A 25 27.19 -5.84 -36.75
C GLN A 25 25.84 -6.57 -36.80
N GLU A 26 25.13 -6.39 -37.90
CA GLU A 26 24.04 -7.26 -38.32
C GLU A 26 24.61 -8.69 -38.41
N PHE A 27 24.12 -9.63 -37.59
CA PHE A 27 24.62 -11.00 -37.54
C PHE A 27 23.71 -11.96 -38.30
N PRO A 28 24.24 -12.79 -39.22
CA PRO A 28 25.64 -12.79 -39.67
C PRO A 28 25.92 -11.60 -40.61
N PRO A 29 27.14 -11.02 -40.60
CA PRO A 29 27.46 -9.88 -41.47
C PRO A 29 27.36 -10.27 -42.96
N SER A 30 27.31 -9.29 -43.86
CA SER A 30 27.22 -9.56 -45.31
C SER A 30 28.47 -10.30 -45.81
N GLY A 31 28.30 -11.48 -46.44
CA GLY A 31 29.41 -12.31 -46.95
C GLY A 31 29.69 -13.59 -46.15
N TYR A 32 28.86 -13.91 -45.15
CA TYR A 32 29.05 -15.01 -44.22
C TYR A 32 28.06 -16.14 -44.53
N ALA A 33 28.53 -17.39 -44.51
CA ALA A 33 27.65 -18.56 -44.61
C ALA A 33 27.36 -19.10 -43.21
N ALA A 34 26.13 -18.88 -42.72
CA ALA A 34 25.70 -19.41 -41.42
C ALA A 34 25.74 -20.95 -41.46
N LEU A 35 26.45 -21.55 -40.50
CA LEU A 35 26.46 -22.99 -40.29
C LEU A 35 25.41 -23.39 -39.26
N MET A 36 25.31 -22.66 -38.14
CA MET A 36 24.42 -23.04 -37.04
C MET A 36 24.11 -21.85 -36.11
N PHE A 37 22.94 -21.86 -35.49
CA PHE A 37 22.53 -20.89 -34.47
C PHE A 37 21.82 -21.58 -33.31
N ASN A 38 22.35 -21.45 -32.09
CA ASN A 38 21.65 -21.79 -30.86
C ASN A 38 21.20 -20.50 -30.20
N ARG A 39 19.94 -20.42 -29.79
CA ARG A 39 19.40 -19.24 -29.09
C ARG A 39 19.81 -19.20 -27.62
N ASP A 40 20.06 -20.35 -27.00
CA ASP A 40 20.40 -20.46 -25.58
C ASP A 40 21.45 -21.57 -25.35
N PRO A 41 22.72 -21.23 -25.09
CA PRO A 41 23.29 -19.89 -25.05
C PRO A 41 23.51 -19.38 -26.49
N ALA A 42 23.31 -18.08 -26.76
CA ALA A 42 23.39 -17.46 -28.09
C ALA A 42 24.72 -17.74 -28.83
N ILE A 43 24.83 -18.92 -29.45
CA ILE A 43 26.03 -19.43 -30.13
C ILE A 43 25.76 -19.35 -31.63
N HIS A 44 26.61 -18.63 -32.34
CA HIS A 44 26.59 -18.53 -33.79
C HIS A 44 27.82 -19.23 -34.34
N VAL A 45 27.62 -20.22 -35.22
CA VAL A 45 28.70 -20.85 -35.97
C VAL A 45 28.54 -20.48 -37.44
N PHE A 46 29.57 -19.96 -38.07
CA PHE A 46 29.55 -19.53 -39.49
C PHE A 46 30.90 -19.72 -40.15
N ARG A 47 30.95 -19.54 -41.47
CA ARG A 47 32.19 -19.52 -42.24
C ARG A 47 32.59 -18.11 -42.66
N VAL A 48 33.88 -17.83 -42.55
CA VAL A 48 34.55 -16.64 -43.10
C VAL A 48 35.70 -17.11 -43.97
N SER A 49 35.66 -16.81 -45.26
CA SER A 49 36.70 -17.24 -46.22
C SER A 49 36.99 -18.75 -46.18
N GLY A 50 35.95 -19.56 -45.94
CA GLY A 50 36.04 -21.03 -45.81
C GLY A 50 36.33 -21.53 -44.40
N VAL A 51 36.92 -20.71 -43.52
CA VAL A 51 37.30 -21.06 -42.14
C VAL A 51 36.06 -21.02 -41.23
N PRO A 52 35.85 -22.03 -40.36
CA PRO A 52 34.77 -22.04 -39.39
C PRO A 52 35.08 -21.13 -38.18
N TRP A 53 34.11 -20.29 -37.80
CA TRP A 53 34.17 -19.38 -36.65
C TRP A 53 32.98 -19.63 -35.72
N ILE A 54 33.18 -19.38 -34.43
CA ILE A 54 32.14 -19.36 -33.40
C ILE A 54 32.09 -18.00 -32.72
N CYS A 55 30.90 -17.44 -32.53
CA CYS A 55 30.65 -16.30 -31.65
C CYS A 55 29.70 -16.69 -30.53
N THR A 56 30.05 -16.32 -29.30
CA THR A 56 29.23 -16.50 -28.10
C THR A 56 28.51 -15.20 -27.75
N ALA A 57 27.53 -15.28 -26.82
CA ALA A 57 26.66 -14.16 -26.43
C ALA A 57 27.39 -12.91 -25.92
N ASP A 58 28.64 -13.05 -25.49
CA ASP A 58 29.56 -11.98 -25.09
C ASP A 58 30.22 -11.25 -26.27
N SER A 59 29.78 -11.52 -27.51
CA SER A 59 30.25 -10.91 -28.76
C SER A 59 31.70 -11.21 -29.14
N PHE A 60 32.35 -12.18 -28.48
CA PHE A 60 33.68 -12.63 -28.87
C PHE A 60 33.58 -13.74 -29.91
N CYS A 61 34.09 -13.46 -31.11
CA CYS A 61 34.21 -14.42 -32.19
C CYS A 61 35.61 -15.03 -32.22
N LYS A 62 35.71 -16.35 -32.31
CA LYS A 62 36.98 -17.10 -32.39
C LYS A 62 36.95 -18.07 -33.57
N GLU A 63 38.12 -18.30 -34.15
CA GLU A 63 38.33 -19.37 -35.12
C GLU A 63 38.21 -20.73 -34.43
N ILE A 64 37.47 -21.65 -35.04
CA ILE A 64 37.29 -23.00 -34.53
C ILE A 64 38.53 -23.83 -34.86
N LYS A 65 39.18 -24.35 -33.82
CA LYS A 65 40.34 -25.24 -33.93
C LYS A 65 39.89 -26.69 -33.88
N VAL A 66 40.36 -27.49 -34.84
CA VAL A 66 40.08 -28.94 -34.89
C VAL A 66 41.33 -29.71 -34.52
N GLU A 67 41.22 -30.56 -33.49
CA GLU A 67 42.35 -31.35 -33.00
C GLU A 67 42.95 -32.26 -34.10
N GLY A 68 44.26 -32.12 -34.31
CA GLY A 68 45.01 -32.90 -35.29
C GLY A 68 44.92 -32.41 -36.74
N ILE A 69 44.36 -31.21 -36.98
CA ILE A 69 44.27 -30.58 -38.30
C ILE A 69 45.05 -29.27 -38.28
N ALA A 70 45.85 -29.02 -39.31
CA ALA A 70 46.54 -27.75 -39.45
C ALA A 70 45.55 -26.65 -39.88
N ASP A 71 45.68 -25.44 -39.34
CA ASP A 71 44.76 -24.31 -39.61
C ASP A 71 44.63 -24.02 -41.12
N ARG A 72 45.70 -24.23 -41.90
CA ARG A 72 45.70 -24.07 -43.37
C ARG A 72 44.77 -25.01 -44.13
N ASP A 73 44.38 -26.13 -43.53
CA ASP A 73 43.54 -27.16 -44.14
C ASP A 73 42.04 -26.98 -43.79
N LEU A 74 41.71 -26.10 -42.83
CA LEU A 74 40.32 -25.81 -42.45
C LEU A 74 39.48 -25.13 -43.55
N PRO A 75 40.00 -24.18 -44.36
CA PRO A 75 39.21 -23.53 -45.41
C PRO A 75 38.68 -24.48 -46.48
N THR A 76 39.45 -25.54 -46.78
CA THR A 76 39.13 -26.54 -47.82
C THR A 76 38.29 -27.70 -47.29
N ALA A 77 37.99 -27.74 -45.99
CA ALA A 77 37.19 -28.79 -45.40
C ALA A 77 35.69 -28.61 -45.66
N THR A 78 35.01 -29.72 -45.94
CA THR A 78 33.55 -29.79 -45.96
C THR A 78 33.07 -29.97 -44.52
N ILE A 79 32.21 -29.07 -44.06
CA ILE A 79 31.71 -28.99 -42.68
C ILE A 79 30.20 -28.82 -42.75
N GLN A 80 29.45 -29.72 -42.11
CA GLN A 80 27.99 -29.66 -42.02
C GLN A 80 27.54 -29.60 -40.56
N PRO A 81 26.49 -28.83 -40.25
CA PRO A 81 25.96 -28.74 -38.89
C PRO A 81 25.22 -30.02 -38.46
N LEU A 82 25.51 -30.51 -37.25
CA LEU A 82 24.85 -31.67 -36.63
C LEU A 82 24.08 -31.34 -35.33
N GLY A 83 23.84 -30.05 -35.05
CA GLY A 83 23.01 -29.58 -33.93
C GLY A 83 23.77 -29.23 -32.65
N PHE A 84 23.01 -28.94 -31.59
CA PHE A 84 23.49 -28.49 -30.29
C PHE A 84 23.02 -29.39 -29.15
N ALA A 85 23.86 -29.47 -28.11
CA ALA A 85 23.57 -30.02 -26.80
C ALA A 85 24.10 -29.05 -25.75
N ASP A 86 23.24 -28.16 -25.25
CA ASP A 86 23.59 -27.03 -24.39
C ASP A 86 24.70 -26.14 -24.96
N ARG A 87 25.86 -26.10 -24.30
CA ARG A 87 27.05 -25.35 -24.70
C ARG A 87 27.90 -26.08 -25.75
N ARG A 88 27.58 -27.33 -26.06
CA ARG A 88 28.30 -28.12 -27.05
C ARG A 88 27.56 -28.10 -28.37
N TYR A 89 28.32 -28.14 -29.45
CA TYR A 89 27.80 -28.23 -30.80
C TYR A 89 28.53 -29.33 -31.56
N HIS A 90 27.84 -29.90 -32.54
CA HIS A 90 28.36 -31.04 -33.30
C HIS A 90 28.45 -30.70 -34.78
N LEU A 91 29.54 -31.15 -35.40
CA LEU A 91 29.83 -30.88 -36.80
C LEU A 91 30.23 -32.19 -37.50
N SER A 92 29.74 -32.38 -38.73
CA SER A 92 30.32 -33.36 -39.66
C SER A 92 31.51 -32.68 -40.33
N PHE A 93 32.67 -33.31 -40.32
CA PHE A 93 33.91 -32.78 -40.89
C PHE A 93 34.52 -33.76 -41.89
N GLN A 94 34.89 -33.27 -43.07
CA GLN A 94 35.53 -34.05 -44.13
C GLN A 94 36.62 -33.24 -44.82
N HIS A 95 37.84 -33.79 -44.88
CA HIS A 95 38.97 -33.17 -45.58
C HIS A 95 39.87 -34.24 -46.18
N ILE A 96 40.39 -34.02 -47.40
CA ILE A 96 41.16 -35.05 -48.15
C ILE A 96 42.42 -35.53 -47.41
N ASN A 97 43.11 -34.61 -46.72
CA ASN A 97 44.34 -34.91 -45.98
C ASN A 97 44.08 -35.45 -44.56
N TYR A 98 42.82 -35.56 -44.15
CA TYR A 98 42.45 -36.00 -42.81
C TYR A 98 41.56 -37.24 -42.88
N ASN A 99 41.94 -38.30 -42.15
CA ASN A 99 41.20 -39.56 -42.10
C ASN A 99 40.84 -40.16 -43.49
N LYS A 100 41.76 -40.04 -44.45
CA LYS A 100 41.61 -40.49 -45.85
C LYS A 100 40.41 -39.88 -46.57
N GLY A 101 40.01 -38.66 -46.24
CA GLY A 101 38.88 -37.98 -46.88
C GLY A 101 37.51 -38.50 -46.45
N ARG A 102 37.43 -39.33 -45.40
CA ARG A 102 36.16 -39.84 -44.88
C ARG A 102 35.54 -38.88 -43.88
N PRO A 103 34.20 -38.69 -43.90
CA PRO A 103 33.52 -37.84 -42.94
C PRO A 103 33.64 -38.40 -41.51
N ILE A 104 33.79 -37.50 -40.55
CA ILE A 104 33.79 -37.80 -39.12
C ILE A 104 32.87 -36.83 -38.36
N VAL A 105 32.50 -37.21 -37.13
CA VAL A 105 31.71 -36.37 -36.24
C VAL A 105 32.62 -35.74 -35.18
N LEU A 106 32.56 -34.42 -35.10
CA LEU A 106 33.26 -33.61 -34.11
C LEU A 106 32.31 -33.18 -33.00
N GLY A 107 32.79 -33.24 -31.76
CA GLY A 107 32.19 -32.62 -30.59
C GLY A 107 32.97 -31.38 -30.21
N CYS A 108 32.31 -30.24 -30.25
CA CYS A 108 32.96 -28.96 -30.03
C CYS A 108 32.47 -28.31 -28.74
N ARG A 109 33.40 -27.63 -28.06
CA ARG A 109 33.14 -26.79 -26.88
C ARG A 109 33.91 -25.50 -27.08
N ASP A 110 33.19 -24.38 -27.04
CA ASP A 110 33.75 -23.07 -27.34
C ASP A 110 34.46 -23.10 -28.72
N ASP A 111 35.74 -22.75 -28.80
CA ASP A 111 36.55 -22.73 -30.01
C ASP A 111 37.30 -24.04 -30.31
N GLN A 112 37.11 -25.09 -29.51
CA GLN A 112 37.86 -26.35 -29.66
C GLN A 112 36.93 -27.51 -30.05
N CYS A 113 37.28 -28.17 -31.16
CA CYS A 113 36.60 -29.36 -31.66
C CYS A 113 37.50 -30.58 -31.60
N ALA A 114 36.99 -31.65 -31.00
CA ALA A 114 37.64 -32.96 -30.95
C ALA A 114 36.75 -34.03 -31.57
N ARG A 115 37.36 -35.10 -32.05
CA ARG A 115 36.63 -36.24 -32.62
C ARG A 115 35.92 -37.02 -31.52
N ILE A 116 34.63 -37.36 -31.72
CA ILE A 116 33.83 -38.07 -30.71
C ILE A 116 34.29 -39.52 -30.52
N ASP A 117 34.65 -40.20 -31.61
CA ASP A 117 35.25 -41.55 -31.58
C ASP A 117 36.05 -41.86 -32.86
N ALA A 118 36.70 -43.02 -32.94
CA ALA A 118 37.53 -43.37 -34.09
C ALA A 118 36.75 -43.69 -35.40
N ARG A 119 35.41 -43.72 -35.36
CA ARG A 119 34.60 -44.21 -36.48
C ARG A 119 34.34 -43.15 -37.54
N THR A 120 34.34 -43.57 -38.80
CA THR A 120 34.06 -42.74 -39.99
C THR A 120 32.71 -43.07 -40.59
N GLY A 121 32.05 -42.05 -41.14
CA GLY A 121 30.74 -42.24 -41.75
C GLY A 121 29.97 -40.95 -41.96
N GLU A 122 29.10 -40.93 -42.97
CA GLU A 122 28.19 -39.82 -43.20
C GLU A 122 27.25 -39.65 -42.00
N ALA A 123 27.10 -38.40 -41.54
CA ALA A 123 26.27 -38.07 -40.39
C ALA A 123 25.13 -37.11 -40.77
N ALA A 124 23.98 -37.29 -40.15
CA ALA A 124 22.78 -36.47 -40.34
C ALA A 124 22.19 -36.09 -38.98
N PHE A 125 21.73 -34.85 -38.88
CA PHE A 125 21.07 -34.33 -37.67
C PHE A 125 19.63 -34.86 -37.55
N LEU A 126 19.27 -35.40 -36.39
CA LEU A 126 17.93 -35.89 -36.06
C LEU A 126 17.18 -35.00 -35.08
N GLY A 127 17.70 -33.82 -34.72
CA GLY A 127 17.03 -32.87 -33.82
C GLY A 127 17.73 -32.67 -32.48
N THR A 128 17.37 -31.55 -31.84
CA THR A 128 17.78 -31.19 -30.48
C THR A 128 16.56 -31.34 -29.57
N TYR A 129 16.76 -31.93 -28.41
CA TYR A 129 15.74 -32.29 -27.44
C TYR A 129 16.11 -31.70 -26.09
N ILE A 130 15.14 -31.22 -25.32
CA ILE A 130 15.35 -30.77 -23.94
C ILE A 130 14.89 -31.91 -23.05
N VAL A 131 15.80 -32.45 -22.22
CA VAL A 131 15.50 -33.53 -21.30
C VAL A 131 15.72 -33.09 -19.86
N ARG A 132 14.89 -33.58 -18.94
CA ARG A 132 15.06 -33.31 -17.52
C ARG A 132 15.98 -34.36 -16.91
N GLN A 133 17.11 -33.93 -16.36
CA GLN A 133 18.08 -34.77 -15.66
C GLN A 133 18.14 -34.30 -14.19
N GLY A 134 17.33 -34.94 -13.34
CA GLY A 134 17.09 -34.46 -11.98
C GLY A 134 16.25 -33.18 -11.96
N ASP A 135 16.80 -32.10 -11.41
CA ASP A 135 16.16 -30.77 -11.38
C ASP A 135 16.61 -29.84 -12.51
N GLN A 136 17.51 -30.29 -13.39
CA GLN A 136 18.04 -29.48 -14.49
C GLN A 136 17.47 -29.93 -15.83
N ASN A 137 17.17 -28.94 -16.68
CA ASN A 137 16.90 -29.17 -18.10
C ASN A 137 18.22 -29.16 -18.85
N VAL A 138 18.50 -30.25 -19.58
CA VAL A 138 19.73 -30.48 -20.34
C VAL A 138 19.36 -30.66 -21.80
N GLY A 139 20.00 -29.92 -22.70
CA GLY A 139 19.86 -30.05 -24.13
C GLY A 139 20.66 -31.23 -24.67
N ARG A 140 20.03 -32.05 -25.52
CA ARG A 140 20.65 -33.20 -26.18
C ARG A 140 20.47 -33.19 -27.68
N ALA A 141 21.48 -33.65 -28.39
CA ALA A 141 21.43 -33.81 -29.85
C ALA A 141 21.34 -35.28 -30.23
N ALA A 142 20.44 -35.61 -31.16
CA ALA A 142 20.41 -36.91 -31.82
C ALA A 142 21.09 -36.82 -33.19
N ILE A 143 22.04 -37.72 -33.45
CA ILE A 143 22.81 -37.75 -34.70
C ILE A 143 22.77 -39.16 -35.28
N LEU A 144 22.35 -39.31 -36.53
CA LEU A 144 22.43 -40.56 -37.28
C LEU A 144 23.74 -40.60 -38.05
N ARG A 145 24.56 -41.62 -37.84
CA ARG A 145 25.80 -41.87 -38.61
C ARG A 145 25.72 -43.19 -39.35
N LYS A 146 26.17 -43.24 -40.61
CA LYS A 146 26.32 -44.46 -41.41
C LYS A 146 27.77 -44.90 -41.43
N LEU A 147 28.08 -46.03 -40.80
CA LEU A 147 29.45 -46.47 -40.54
C LEU A 147 30.10 -47.15 -41.76
N ASP A 148 31.26 -46.65 -42.16
CA ASP A 148 32.00 -47.18 -43.31
C ASP A 148 32.67 -48.53 -43.02
N ASP A 149 33.09 -48.76 -41.77
CA ASP A 149 33.79 -49.96 -41.30
C ASP A 149 32.84 -51.15 -41.05
N LEU A 150 31.53 -50.89 -41.01
CA LEU A 150 30.50 -51.88 -40.69
C LEU A 150 29.44 -51.97 -41.79
N ASN A 151 29.88 -52.04 -43.05
CA ASN A 151 29.01 -52.24 -44.23
C ASN A 151 27.83 -51.26 -44.34
N GLY A 152 28.01 -50.01 -43.89
CA GLY A 152 26.96 -48.98 -43.90
C GLY A 152 25.91 -49.16 -42.80
N ARG A 153 26.23 -49.87 -41.71
CA ARG A 153 25.37 -49.96 -40.52
C ARG A 153 25.10 -48.56 -39.97
N SER A 154 23.85 -48.32 -39.58
CA SER A 154 23.48 -47.07 -38.94
C SER A 154 23.80 -47.10 -37.45
N GLN A 155 24.23 -45.95 -36.95
CA GLN A 155 24.52 -45.69 -35.55
C GLN A 155 23.80 -44.40 -35.16
N ILE A 156 22.90 -44.47 -34.18
CA ILE A 156 22.27 -43.27 -33.64
C ILE A 156 23.01 -42.88 -32.35
N LEU A 157 23.63 -41.71 -32.37
CA LEU A 157 24.31 -41.11 -31.23
C LEU A 157 23.35 -40.18 -30.49
N TRP A 158 23.29 -40.36 -29.17
CA TRP A 158 22.59 -39.49 -28.23
C TRP A 158 23.63 -38.69 -27.44
N CYS A 159 23.74 -37.40 -27.75
CA CYS A 159 24.85 -36.56 -27.32
C CYS A 159 24.44 -35.48 -26.31
N ALA A 160 25.20 -35.40 -25.22
CA ALA A 160 25.21 -34.33 -24.22
C ALA A 160 26.68 -33.88 -23.98
N GLU A 161 27.21 -34.02 -22.76
CA GLU A 161 28.65 -33.94 -22.47
C GLU A 161 29.44 -35.09 -23.12
N THR A 162 28.81 -36.25 -23.27
CA THR A 162 29.32 -37.42 -23.98
C THR A 162 28.25 -37.94 -24.94
N CYS A 163 28.67 -38.71 -25.94
CA CYS A 163 27.75 -39.36 -26.87
C CYS A 163 27.67 -40.85 -26.60
N ALA A 164 26.45 -41.39 -26.52
CA ALA A 164 26.20 -42.82 -26.40
C ALA A 164 25.43 -43.33 -27.64
N GLU A 165 25.76 -44.55 -28.09
CA GLU A 165 25.00 -45.23 -29.14
C GLU A 165 23.70 -45.80 -28.57
N LEU A 166 22.57 -45.53 -29.24
CA LEU A 166 21.27 -46.03 -28.80
C LEU A 166 21.17 -47.56 -28.98
N PRO A 167 20.46 -48.27 -28.06
CA PRO A 167 20.29 -49.72 -28.12
C PRO A 167 19.76 -50.22 -29.48
N VAL A 168 18.82 -49.48 -30.08
CA VAL A 168 18.23 -49.84 -31.38
C VAL A 168 19.27 -50.03 -32.48
N THR A 169 20.35 -49.23 -32.51
CA THR A 169 21.43 -49.39 -33.51
C THR A 169 22.61 -50.19 -32.99
N ARG A 170 22.77 -50.31 -31.67
CA ARG A 170 23.83 -51.10 -31.06
C ARG A 170 23.56 -52.59 -31.20
N ASP A 171 22.31 -52.98 -30.97
CA ASP A 171 21.90 -54.38 -30.80
C ASP A 171 21.37 -54.98 -32.13
N THR A 172 21.16 -54.15 -33.16
CA THR A 172 20.67 -54.59 -34.47
C THR A 172 21.38 -53.88 -35.63
N GLU A 173 21.56 -54.56 -36.76
CA GLU A 173 22.25 -54.01 -37.94
C GLU A 173 21.31 -53.25 -38.88
N TYR A 174 20.50 -52.34 -38.34
CA TYR A 174 19.64 -51.51 -39.19
C TYR A 174 20.46 -50.56 -40.07
N ARG A 175 19.91 -50.29 -41.26
CA ARG A 175 20.41 -49.26 -42.20
C ARG A 175 19.31 -48.23 -42.40
N PHE A 176 19.43 -47.13 -41.67
CA PHE A 176 18.48 -46.04 -41.67
C PHE A 176 18.88 -44.93 -42.66
N ALA A 177 17.85 -44.34 -43.27
CA ALA A 177 17.90 -43.09 -44.00
C ALA A 177 16.99 -42.06 -43.29
N PRO A 178 17.46 -40.83 -43.04
CA PRO A 178 16.62 -39.80 -42.43
C PRO A 178 15.52 -39.37 -43.41
N MET A 179 14.27 -39.34 -42.94
CA MET A 179 13.13 -38.84 -43.70
C MET A 179 12.81 -37.37 -43.38
N GLY A 180 13.14 -36.91 -42.17
CA GLY A 180 12.94 -35.54 -41.73
C GLY A 180 12.49 -35.43 -40.28
N LEU A 181 12.25 -34.19 -39.86
CA LEU A 181 11.73 -33.82 -38.54
C LEU A 181 10.29 -33.33 -38.71
N ALA A 182 9.35 -33.87 -37.94
CA ALA A 182 7.99 -33.36 -37.89
C ALA A 182 7.45 -33.34 -36.46
N ARG A 183 6.51 -32.43 -36.20
CA ARG A 183 5.75 -32.43 -34.95
C ARG A 183 4.57 -33.40 -35.08
N HIS A 184 4.51 -34.39 -34.22
CA HIS A 184 3.40 -35.33 -34.13
C HIS A 184 2.96 -35.45 -32.67
N GLU A 185 1.67 -35.24 -32.41
CA GLU A 185 1.09 -35.17 -31.06
C GLU A 185 1.77 -34.11 -30.17
N GLY A 186 2.13 -32.96 -30.77
CA GLY A 186 2.78 -31.86 -30.05
C GLY A 186 4.26 -32.07 -29.72
N ARG A 187 4.83 -33.25 -30.03
CA ARG A 187 6.24 -33.58 -29.79
C ARG A 187 7.02 -33.60 -31.10
N GLN A 188 8.28 -33.17 -31.05
CA GLN A 188 9.20 -33.30 -32.18
C GLN A 188 9.63 -34.77 -32.31
N ARG A 189 9.44 -35.35 -33.51
CA ARG A 189 9.86 -36.72 -33.82
C ARG A 189 10.76 -36.71 -35.06
N ALA A 190 11.82 -37.50 -35.01
CA ALA A 190 12.66 -37.78 -36.17
C ALA A 190 12.17 -39.06 -36.84
N PHE A 191 11.89 -38.99 -38.14
CA PHE A 191 11.43 -40.15 -38.90
C PHE A 191 12.60 -40.74 -39.68
N LEU A 192 12.79 -42.05 -39.55
CA LEU A 192 13.84 -42.82 -40.20
C LEU A 192 13.20 -43.92 -41.04
N ARG A 193 13.80 -44.22 -42.19
CA ARG A 193 13.39 -45.34 -43.04
C ARG A 193 14.49 -46.38 -43.09
N ASP A 194 14.14 -47.63 -42.84
CA ASP A 194 15.06 -48.74 -43.05
C ASP A 194 15.08 -49.21 -44.52
N ARG A 195 15.98 -50.13 -44.85
CA ARG A 195 16.05 -50.72 -46.21
C ARG A 195 14.80 -51.53 -46.59
N SER A 196 14.06 -52.09 -45.63
CA SER A 196 12.81 -52.82 -45.88
C SER A 196 11.64 -51.88 -46.21
N GLY A 197 11.80 -50.59 -45.99
CA GLY A 197 10.75 -49.59 -46.14
C GLY A 197 9.93 -49.36 -44.86
N ALA A 198 10.29 -50.02 -43.75
CA ALA A 198 9.71 -49.74 -42.45
C ALA A 198 10.15 -48.34 -41.97
N VAL A 199 9.18 -47.60 -41.44
CA VAL A 199 9.39 -46.28 -40.85
C VAL A 199 9.57 -46.43 -39.36
N PHE A 200 10.57 -45.76 -38.81
CA PHE A 200 10.82 -45.65 -37.38
C PHE A 200 10.63 -44.20 -36.96
N ALA A 201 9.95 -44.00 -35.84
CA ALA A 201 9.79 -42.69 -35.23
C ALA A 201 10.65 -42.65 -33.96
N CYS A 202 11.66 -41.79 -33.96
CA CYS A 202 12.47 -41.50 -32.79
C CYS A 202 11.90 -40.28 -32.07
N ALA A 203 11.50 -40.46 -30.81
CA ALA A 203 10.95 -39.42 -29.97
C ALA A 203 11.40 -39.63 -28.52
N GLN A 204 11.29 -38.58 -27.71
CA GLN A 204 11.42 -38.73 -26.26
C GLN A 204 10.16 -39.42 -25.71
N ALA A 205 10.34 -40.49 -24.94
CA ALA A 205 9.24 -41.29 -24.38
C ALA A 205 8.26 -40.44 -23.57
N GLU A 206 8.78 -39.58 -22.69
CA GLU A 206 8.02 -38.54 -21.99
C GLU A 206 8.81 -37.23 -22.02
N ALA A 207 8.17 -36.17 -22.55
CA ALA A 207 8.72 -34.82 -22.47
C ALA A 207 8.99 -34.46 -21.00
N ASP A 208 10.19 -33.99 -20.72
CA ASP A 208 10.63 -33.52 -19.39
C ASP A 208 10.73 -34.58 -18.28
N VAL A 209 10.72 -35.89 -18.59
CA VAL A 209 10.80 -36.96 -17.55
C VAL A 209 11.93 -37.96 -17.81
N THR A 210 12.15 -38.37 -19.05
CA THR A 210 13.12 -39.43 -19.37
C THR A 210 14.29 -38.91 -20.20
N ASP A 211 15.52 -39.18 -19.74
CA ASP A 211 16.76 -39.01 -20.51
C ASP A 211 16.98 -40.15 -21.51
N ARG A 212 15.97 -40.42 -22.33
CA ARG A 212 16.01 -41.52 -23.31
C ARG A 212 15.30 -41.11 -24.59
N LEU A 213 15.98 -41.36 -25.72
CA LEU A 213 15.39 -41.29 -27.04
C LEU A 213 14.98 -42.72 -27.44
N ASP A 214 13.69 -42.94 -27.61
CA ASP A 214 13.15 -44.22 -28.04
C ASP A 214 12.77 -44.14 -29.52
N CYS A 215 13.27 -45.12 -30.28
CA CYS A 215 13.00 -45.27 -31.70
C CYS A 215 12.16 -46.52 -31.89
N GLU A 216 10.88 -46.31 -32.17
CA GLU A 216 9.93 -47.41 -32.37
C GLU A 216 9.53 -47.48 -33.83
N ARG A 217 9.19 -48.69 -34.30
CA ARG A 217 8.63 -48.88 -35.64
C ARG A 217 7.25 -48.25 -35.67
N ALA A 218 7.09 -47.19 -36.47
CA ALA A 218 5.82 -46.51 -36.64
C ALA A 218 4.88 -47.38 -37.48
N MET A 219 3.58 -47.37 -37.16
CA MET A 219 2.54 -47.97 -38.01
C MET A 219 2.24 -47.16 -39.27
N LEU A 220 2.96 -46.05 -39.48
CA LEU A 220 2.82 -45.20 -40.65
C LEU A 220 3.32 -45.93 -41.89
N THR A 221 2.51 -45.88 -42.95
CA THR A 221 2.94 -46.35 -44.27
C THR A 221 3.41 -45.15 -45.09
N ILE A 222 4.25 -45.38 -46.11
CA ILE A 222 4.82 -44.31 -46.95
C ILE A 222 3.72 -43.41 -47.58
N GLY A 223 2.48 -43.89 -47.69
CA GLY A 223 1.33 -43.12 -48.19
C GLY A 223 0.85 -41.98 -47.27
N ASP A 224 1.27 -41.96 -45.99
CA ASP A 224 0.89 -40.91 -45.03
C ASP A 224 1.76 -39.64 -45.14
N PHE A 225 2.81 -39.67 -45.96
CA PHE A 225 3.67 -38.52 -46.25
C PHE A 225 3.34 -37.95 -47.64
N PRO A 226 3.16 -36.61 -47.79
CA PRO A 226 2.85 -36.01 -49.08
C PRO A 226 4.05 -36.10 -50.03
N GLY A 227 4.07 -37.12 -50.87
CA GLY A 227 5.02 -37.25 -51.98
C GLY A 227 5.66 -38.62 -52.15
N ALA A 228 4.87 -39.68 -52.36
CA ALA A 228 5.36 -40.91 -53.02
C ALA A 228 4.17 -41.79 -53.47
N THR A 229 3.82 -41.74 -54.75
CA THR A 229 2.87 -42.69 -55.37
C THR A 229 3.59 -43.94 -55.87
N PRO A 230 3.20 -45.17 -55.46
CA PRO A 230 3.43 -46.37 -56.25
C PRO A 230 2.23 -46.61 -57.20
N PRO A 231 2.43 -47.24 -58.38
CA PRO A 231 1.33 -47.55 -59.28
C PRO A 231 0.59 -48.82 -58.82
N PRO A 232 -0.76 -48.84 -58.75
CA PRO A 232 -1.50 -50.08 -58.69
C PRO A 232 -1.75 -50.61 -60.10
N ALA A 233 -1.53 -51.91 -60.28
CA ALA A 233 -1.87 -52.67 -61.48
C ALA A 233 -3.38 -52.68 -61.73
N ALA A 234 -3.77 -52.49 -63.00
CA ALA A 234 -5.16 -52.52 -63.44
C ALA A 234 -5.71 -53.95 -63.52
N PRO A 235 -6.94 -54.23 -63.03
CA PRO A 235 -7.72 -55.38 -63.48
C PRO A 235 -8.56 -55.01 -64.72
N PRO A 236 -8.82 -55.95 -65.64
CA PRO A 236 -9.59 -55.69 -66.86
C PRO A 236 -11.10 -55.53 -66.57
N PRO A 237 -11.83 -54.73 -67.37
CA PRO A 237 -13.25 -54.49 -67.16
C PRO A 237 -14.10 -55.67 -67.67
N PRO A 238 -15.17 -56.08 -66.96
CA PRO A 238 -16.19 -56.95 -67.52
C PRO A 238 -17.15 -56.15 -68.43
N ALA A 239 -17.68 -56.85 -69.43
CA ALA A 239 -18.53 -56.34 -70.49
C ALA A 239 -19.86 -55.76 -69.98
N ALA A 240 -20.28 -54.65 -70.60
CA ALA A 240 -21.48 -53.90 -70.28
C ALA A 240 -22.76 -54.66 -70.66
N SER A 241 -23.58 -54.99 -69.66
CA SER A 241 -25.03 -55.07 -69.81
C SER A 241 -25.63 -53.74 -69.33
N ASN A 242 -26.53 -53.13 -70.10
CA ASN A 242 -27.22 -51.90 -69.69
C ASN A 242 -28.44 -52.26 -68.85
N THR A 243 -28.24 -52.61 -67.57
CA THR A 243 -29.35 -52.94 -66.67
C THR A 243 -29.57 -51.85 -65.61
N ASP A 244 -30.80 -51.73 -65.10
CA ASP A 244 -31.13 -50.81 -64.00
C ASP A 244 -30.30 -51.06 -62.73
N ALA A 245 -29.76 -52.27 -62.55
CA ALA A 245 -28.88 -52.61 -61.45
C ALA A 245 -27.51 -51.93 -61.57
N ASP A 246 -26.96 -51.87 -62.78
CA ASP A 246 -25.68 -51.19 -63.06
C ASP A 246 -25.80 -49.68 -62.87
N GLN A 247 -26.95 -49.10 -63.23
CA GLN A 247 -27.26 -47.70 -62.97
C GLN A 247 -27.27 -47.38 -61.46
N ARG A 248 -27.90 -48.23 -60.64
CA ARG A 248 -27.94 -48.05 -59.17
C ARG A 248 -26.58 -48.26 -58.52
N ALA A 249 -25.80 -49.25 -58.96
CA ALA A 249 -24.45 -49.50 -58.47
C ALA A 249 -23.52 -48.32 -58.76
N LEU A 250 -23.59 -47.75 -59.97
CA LEU A 250 -22.81 -46.58 -60.35
C LEU A 250 -23.23 -45.33 -59.56
N ALA A 251 -24.53 -45.12 -59.36
CA ALA A 251 -25.03 -44.02 -58.53
C ALA A 251 -24.58 -44.13 -57.07
N ALA A 252 -24.56 -45.35 -56.50
CA ALA A 252 -24.05 -45.58 -55.15
C ALA A 252 -22.54 -45.29 -55.05
N ALA A 253 -21.75 -45.70 -56.05
CA ALA A 253 -20.31 -45.46 -56.09
C ALA A 253 -19.98 -43.96 -56.26
N ILE A 254 -20.73 -43.23 -57.09
CA ILE A 254 -20.62 -41.77 -57.22
C ILE A 254 -20.97 -41.08 -55.90
N ASN A 255 -22.06 -41.50 -55.25
CA ASN A 255 -22.45 -40.93 -53.96
C ASN A 255 -21.39 -41.18 -52.88
N GLN A 256 -20.76 -42.36 -52.85
CA GLN A 256 -19.68 -42.68 -51.92
C GLN A 256 -18.43 -41.83 -52.19
N ALA A 257 -18.05 -41.61 -53.46
CA ALA A 257 -16.94 -40.74 -53.83
C ALA A 257 -17.21 -39.27 -53.44
N LEU A 258 -18.43 -38.78 -53.65
CA LEU A 258 -18.85 -37.42 -53.24
C LEU A 258 -18.97 -37.26 -51.72
N LEU A 259 -19.31 -38.31 -50.97
CA LEU A 259 -19.31 -38.30 -49.50
C LEU A 259 -17.89 -38.29 -48.94
N ALA A 260 -16.92 -38.84 -49.68
CA ALA A 260 -15.50 -38.79 -49.34
C ALA A 260 -14.80 -37.51 -49.84
N ASP A 261 -15.54 -36.56 -50.44
CA ASP A 261 -15.01 -35.36 -51.11
C ASP A 261 -13.91 -35.65 -52.18
N ASP A 262 -13.91 -36.86 -52.76
CA ASP A 262 -12.95 -37.32 -53.76
C ASP A 262 -13.38 -36.85 -55.16
N VAL A 263 -13.08 -35.58 -55.45
CA VAL A 263 -13.40 -34.91 -56.72
C VAL A 263 -12.74 -35.60 -57.92
N LEU A 264 -11.51 -36.09 -57.75
CA LEU A 264 -10.73 -36.73 -58.81
C LEU A 264 -11.35 -38.05 -59.27
N ARG A 265 -12.02 -38.75 -58.35
CA ARG A 265 -12.72 -40.01 -58.63
C ARG A 265 -14.17 -39.79 -59.03
N ALA A 266 -14.87 -38.85 -58.40
CA ALA A 266 -16.29 -38.58 -58.67
C ALA A 266 -16.54 -37.96 -60.07
N GLU A 267 -15.66 -37.07 -60.53
CA GLU A 267 -15.81 -36.39 -61.83
C GLU A 267 -15.80 -37.32 -63.05
N PRO A 268 -14.80 -38.20 -63.23
CA PRO A 268 -14.81 -39.14 -64.36
C PRO A 268 -15.96 -40.15 -64.25
N MET A 269 -16.38 -40.54 -63.03
CA MET A 269 -17.51 -41.45 -62.82
C MET A 269 -18.85 -40.81 -63.22
N ILE A 270 -19.06 -39.53 -62.92
CA ILE A 270 -20.25 -38.77 -63.34
C ILE A 270 -20.24 -38.57 -64.87
N ALA A 271 -19.08 -38.25 -65.47
CA ALA A 271 -18.97 -38.12 -66.92
C ALA A 271 -19.24 -39.44 -67.66
N ASP A 272 -18.77 -40.56 -67.11
CA ASP A 272 -19.05 -41.90 -67.63
C ASP A 272 -20.52 -42.29 -67.45
N ALA A 273 -21.14 -41.95 -66.31
CA ALA A 273 -22.57 -42.19 -66.06
C ALA A 273 -23.47 -41.44 -67.04
N VAL A 274 -23.17 -40.17 -67.32
CA VAL A 274 -23.90 -39.35 -68.32
C VAL A 274 -23.74 -39.92 -69.73
N ARG A 275 -22.56 -40.44 -70.06
CA ARG A 275 -22.28 -41.06 -71.37
C ARG A 275 -23.01 -42.39 -71.55
N ARG A 276 -23.05 -43.24 -70.51
CA ARG A 276 -23.65 -44.58 -70.55
C ARG A 276 -25.19 -44.54 -70.43
N PHE A 277 -25.74 -43.58 -69.70
CA PHE A 277 -27.18 -43.51 -69.40
C PHE A 277 -27.77 -42.12 -69.74
N PRO A 278 -27.86 -41.74 -71.03
CA PRO A 278 -28.29 -40.40 -71.45
C PRO A 278 -29.75 -40.08 -71.10
N GLY A 279 -30.62 -41.09 -70.94
CA GLY A 279 -32.04 -40.91 -70.58
C GLY A 279 -32.31 -40.65 -69.10
N ALA A 280 -31.31 -40.77 -68.22
CA ALA A 280 -31.46 -40.68 -66.77
C ALA A 280 -30.94 -39.37 -66.14
N MET A 281 -31.00 -38.26 -66.88
CA MET A 281 -30.53 -36.93 -66.44
C MET A 281 -31.09 -36.49 -65.08
N ALA A 282 -32.33 -36.85 -64.76
CA ALA A 282 -32.95 -36.56 -63.46
C ALA A 282 -32.20 -37.18 -62.26
N THR A 283 -31.49 -38.30 -62.48
CA THR A 283 -30.70 -38.99 -61.46
C THR A 283 -29.30 -38.40 -61.32
N TRP A 284 -28.70 -37.89 -62.40
CA TRP A 284 -27.32 -37.41 -62.43
C TRP A 284 -27.15 -35.91 -62.15
N GLY A 285 -28.16 -35.09 -62.45
CA GLY A 285 -28.14 -33.64 -62.21
C GLY A 285 -27.79 -33.23 -60.77
N PRO A 286 -28.39 -33.84 -59.73
CA PRO A 286 -28.04 -33.56 -58.34
C PRO A 286 -26.58 -33.87 -57.99
N PHE A 287 -25.98 -34.91 -58.58
CA PHE A 287 -24.57 -35.26 -58.35
C PHE A 287 -23.62 -34.25 -59.02
N GLN A 288 -23.96 -33.74 -60.20
CA GLN A 288 -23.20 -32.65 -60.85
C GLN A 288 -23.25 -31.36 -60.02
N GLN A 289 -24.42 -31.01 -59.51
CA GLN A 289 -24.57 -29.84 -58.63
C GLN A 289 -23.77 -30.01 -57.34
N ARG A 290 -23.77 -31.21 -56.74
CA ARG A 290 -22.99 -31.52 -55.54
C ARG A 290 -21.48 -31.46 -55.80
N LEU A 291 -21.01 -32.01 -56.92
CA LEU A 291 -19.60 -31.91 -57.34
C LEU A 291 -19.18 -30.45 -57.55
N ALA A 292 -20.00 -29.64 -58.22
CA ALA A 292 -19.74 -28.22 -58.40
C ALA A 292 -19.65 -27.47 -57.06
N ASN A 293 -20.53 -27.79 -56.10
CA ASN A 293 -20.48 -27.23 -54.74
C ASN A 293 -19.20 -27.65 -53.99
N ILE A 294 -18.79 -28.93 -54.07
CA ILE A 294 -17.55 -29.42 -53.45
C ILE A 294 -16.33 -28.70 -54.05
N LYS A 295 -16.25 -28.58 -55.38
CA LYS A 295 -15.18 -27.84 -56.07
C LYS A 295 -15.14 -26.36 -55.67
N ALA A 296 -16.30 -25.71 -55.58
CA ALA A 296 -16.39 -24.32 -55.14
C ALA A 296 -15.94 -24.15 -53.67
N ASN A 297 -16.27 -25.11 -52.80
CA ASN A 297 -15.84 -25.12 -51.40
C ASN A 297 -14.33 -25.36 -51.27
N GLN A 298 -13.75 -26.29 -52.03
CA GLN A 298 -12.30 -26.53 -52.05
C GLN A 298 -11.53 -25.31 -52.57
N ALA A 299 -12.02 -24.64 -53.62
CA ALA A 299 -11.42 -23.41 -54.12
C ALA A 299 -11.49 -22.26 -53.09
N ARG A 300 -12.60 -22.15 -52.33
CA ARG A 300 -12.70 -21.20 -51.21
C ARG A 300 -11.74 -21.55 -50.07
N ALA A 301 -11.59 -22.84 -49.74
CA ALA A 301 -10.66 -23.29 -48.71
C ALA A 301 -9.20 -22.98 -49.08
N ALA A 302 -8.80 -23.25 -50.33
CA ALA A 302 -7.46 -22.93 -50.83
C ALA A 302 -7.15 -21.42 -50.75
N LYS A 303 -8.09 -20.57 -51.18
CA LYS A 303 -7.96 -19.10 -51.04
C LYS A 303 -7.87 -18.64 -49.58
N THR A 304 -8.59 -19.33 -48.69
CA THR A 304 -8.54 -19.04 -47.25
C THR A 304 -7.17 -19.40 -46.66
N GLU A 305 -6.59 -20.54 -47.05
CA GLU A 305 -5.24 -20.93 -46.63
C GLU A 305 -4.17 -19.99 -47.17
N GLU A 306 -4.27 -19.59 -48.44
CA GLU A 306 -3.37 -18.63 -49.06
C GLU A 306 -3.41 -17.27 -48.32
N ALA A 307 -4.61 -16.74 -48.06
CA ALA A 307 -4.78 -15.51 -47.28
C ALA A 307 -4.16 -15.62 -45.87
N ARG A 308 -4.34 -16.76 -45.19
CA ARG A 308 -3.73 -17.00 -43.86
C ARG A 308 -2.20 -17.04 -43.89
N ARG A 309 -1.62 -17.64 -44.94
CA ARG A 309 -0.16 -17.63 -45.14
C ARG A 309 0.36 -16.21 -45.32
N LEU A 310 -0.29 -15.41 -46.17
CA LEU A 310 0.07 -14.00 -46.40
C LEU A 310 -0.04 -13.17 -45.10
N ILE A 311 -1.10 -13.36 -44.30
CA ILE A 311 -1.26 -12.69 -43.00
C ILE A 311 -0.13 -13.06 -42.02
N THR A 312 0.27 -14.33 -42.01
CA THR A 312 1.35 -14.81 -41.13
C THR A 312 2.68 -14.16 -41.51
N GLU A 313 2.97 -14.08 -42.80
CA GLU A 313 4.18 -13.43 -43.31
C GLU A 313 4.15 -11.91 -43.11
N ALA A 314 2.98 -11.27 -43.27
CA ALA A 314 2.80 -9.86 -42.96
C ALA A 314 3.14 -9.55 -41.49
N ARG A 315 2.66 -10.37 -40.55
CA ARG A 315 3.00 -10.24 -39.12
C ARG A 315 4.49 -10.45 -38.87
N ARG A 316 5.13 -11.39 -39.59
CA ARG A 316 6.57 -11.61 -39.51
C ARG A 316 7.34 -10.37 -39.96
N LEU A 317 7.02 -9.79 -41.12
CA LEU A 317 7.65 -8.56 -41.61
C LEU A 317 7.43 -7.38 -40.65
N ALA A 318 6.21 -7.22 -40.12
CA ALA A 318 5.90 -6.19 -39.14
C ALA A 318 6.71 -6.34 -37.84
N SER A 319 6.97 -7.57 -37.40
CA SER A 319 7.81 -7.84 -36.22
C SER A 319 9.27 -7.42 -36.42
N PHE A 320 9.77 -7.44 -37.66
CA PHE A 320 11.08 -6.88 -38.03
C PHE A 320 11.06 -5.36 -38.24
N GLY A 321 9.87 -4.75 -38.35
CA GLY A 321 9.70 -3.32 -38.59
C GLY A 321 9.44 -2.94 -40.04
N ASP A 322 9.33 -3.91 -40.94
CA ASP A 322 8.94 -3.66 -42.33
C ASP A 322 7.41 -3.55 -42.45
N PHE A 323 6.88 -2.45 -41.94
CA PHE A 323 5.45 -2.12 -42.03
C PHE A 323 4.96 -1.94 -43.49
N PRO A 324 5.73 -1.29 -44.40
CA PRO A 324 5.34 -1.20 -45.81
C PRO A 324 5.25 -2.57 -46.50
N GLY A 325 6.19 -3.48 -46.24
CA GLY A 325 6.15 -4.85 -46.74
C GLY A 325 4.96 -5.64 -46.18
N ALA A 326 4.68 -5.50 -44.89
CA ALA A 326 3.53 -6.12 -44.24
C ALA A 326 2.19 -5.66 -44.86
N GLU A 327 2.01 -4.36 -45.12
CA GLU A 327 0.77 -3.83 -45.72
C GLU A 327 0.55 -4.37 -47.15
N ARG A 328 1.62 -4.53 -47.94
CA ARG A 328 1.52 -5.13 -49.30
C ARG A 328 0.98 -6.55 -49.23
N LEU A 329 1.47 -7.37 -48.30
CA LEU A 329 0.99 -8.75 -48.12
C LEU A 329 -0.47 -8.81 -47.65
N LEU A 330 -0.93 -7.86 -46.82
CA LEU A 330 -2.34 -7.77 -46.44
C LEU A 330 -3.24 -7.36 -47.60
N GLN A 331 -2.76 -6.49 -48.49
CA GLN A 331 -3.48 -6.16 -49.73
C GLN A 331 -3.59 -7.37 -50.66
N ASP A 332 -2.55 -8.20 -50.76
CA ASP A 332 -2.60 -9.44 -51.53
C ASP A 332 -3.55 -10.46 -50.89
N ALA A 333 -3.61 -10.54 -49.56
CA ALA A 333 -4.58 -11.38 -48.85
C ALA A 333 -6.03 -10.93 -49.12
N ASP A 334 -6.30 -9.62 -49.13
CA ASP A 334 -7.62 -9.06 -49.47
C ASP A 334 -8.00 -9.32 -50.94
N ARG A 335 -7.04 -9.31 -51.86
CA ARG A 335 -7.26 -9.68 -53.27
C ARG A 335 -7.63 -11.16 -53.41
N ALA A 336 -6.97 -12.04 -52.64
CA ALA A 336 -7.25 -13.47 -52.64
C ALA A 336 -8.64 -13.79 -52.03
N LEU A 337 -8.99 -13.12 -50.93
CA LEU A 337 -10.26 -13.30 -50.22
C LEU A 337 -10.83 -11.97 -49.68
N PRO A 338 -11.72 -11.30 -50.44
CA PRO A 338 -12.32 -10.05 -50.01
C PRO A 338 -13.14 -10.19 -48.72
N ASN A 339 -13.10 -9.17 -47.86
CA ASN A 339 -13.81 -9.09 -46.57
C ASN A 339 -13.43 -10.18 -45.55
N PHE A 340 -12.21 -10.71 -45.62
CA PHE A 340 -11.74 -11.69 -44.65
C PHE A 340 -11.42 -11.02 -43.30
N ALA A 341 -12.17 -11.40 -42.26
CA ALA A 341 -12.08 -10.77 -40.93
C ALA A 341 -10.68 -10.85 -40.30
N GLU A 342 -9.92 -11.92 -40.56
CA GLU A 342 -8.55 -12.07 -40.05
C GLU A 342 -7.59 -11.02 -40.64
N THR A 343 -7.81 -10.56 -41.88
CA THR A 343 -6.99 -9.51 -42.50
C THR A 343 -7.21 -8.17 -41.82
N ALA A 344 -8.46 -7.82 -41.50
CA ALA A 344 -8.78 -6.60 -40.76
C ALA A 344 -8.15 -6.61 -39.36
N LYS A 345 -8.21 -7.76 -38.67
CA LYS A 345 -7.53 -7.94 -37.38
C LYS A 345 -6.00 -7.83 -37.50
N ALA A 346 -5.41 -8.42 -38.54
CA ALA A 346 -3.98 -8.31 -38.78
C ALA A 346 -3.53 -6.86 -39.01
N ARG A 347 -4.32 -6.05 -39.74
CA ARG A 347 -4.05 -4.60 -39.89
C ARG A 347 -4.05 -3.87 -38.56
N THR A 348 -5.04 -4.15 -37.68
CA THR A 348 -5.09 -3.51 -36.36
C THR A 348 -3.91 -3.93 -35.48
N ASP A 349 -3.53 -5.21 -35.50
CA ASP A 349 -2.37 -5.71 -34.75
C ASP A 349 -1.07 -5.03 -35.23
N ILE A 350 -0.88 -4.92 -36.55
CA ILE A 350 0.31 -4.31 -37.15
C ILE A 350 0.36 -2.80 -36.91
N ALA A 351 -0.79 -2.11 -36.95
CA ALA A 351 -0.88 -0.70 -36.59
C ALA A 351 -0.52 -0.45 -35.11
N ALA A 352 -0.95 -1.35 -34.20
CA ALA A 352 -0.58 -1.29 -32.79
C ALA A 352 0.92 -1.49 -32.58
N LEU A 353 1.53 -2.46 -33.27
CA LEU A 353 2.98 -2.68 -33.24
C LEU A 353 3.77 -1.44 -33.72
N ARG A 354 3.29 -0.79 -34.79
CA ARG A 354 3.87 0.45 -35.28
C ARG A 354 3.79 1.57 -34.24
N ALA A 355 2.61 1.79 -33.66
CA ALA A 355 2.41 2.81 -32.64
C ALA A 355 3.27 2.58 -31.39
N GLN A 356 3.42 1.32 -30.96
CA GLN A 356 4.29 0.96 -29.84
C GLN A 356 5.76 1.26 -30.13
N ARG A 357 6.23 0.92 -31.34
CA ARG A 357 7.61 1.22 -31.76
C ARG A 357 7.86 2.73 -31.85
N ASP A 358 6.91 3.49 -32.43
CA ASP A 358 6.98 4.95 -32.52
C ASP A 358 6.92 5.63 -31.14
N ALA A 359 6.19 5.05 -30.17
CA ALA A 359 6.22 5.51 -28.78
C ALA A 359 7.60 5.30 -28.16
N GLY A 360 8.21 4.12 -28.34
CA GLY A 360 9.56 3.85 -27.86
C GLY A 360 10.62 4.79 -28.46
N TYR A 361 10.52 5.14 -29.74
CA TYR A 361 11.42 6.14 -30.36
C TYR A 361 11.21 7.54 -29.78
N ARG A 362 9.96 7.96 -29.54
CA ARG A 362 9.66 9.26 -28.93
C ARG A 362 10.17 9.36 -27.50
N GLU A 363 9.96 8.33 -26.70
CA GLU A 363 10.46 8.25 -25.33
C GLU A 363 11.99 8.32 -25.31
N ARG A 364 12.66 7.53 -26.16
CA ARG A 364 14.12 7.60 -26.34
C ARG A 364 14.58 9.01 -26.71
N TYR A 365 13.91 9.66 -27.67
CA TYR A 365 14.26 11.02 -28.09
C TYR A 365 14.08 12.04 -26.95
N GLN A 366 13.01 11.91 -26.16
CA GLN A 366 12.78 12.76 -24.99
C GLN A 366 13.85 12.56 -23.92
N LEU A 367 14.29 11.32 -23.68
CA LEU A 367 15.39 11.01 -22.77
C LEU A 367 16.70 11.65 -23.25
N ASN A 368 17.07 11.47 -24.52
CA ASN A 368 18.25 12.12 -25.10
C ASN A 368 18.20 13.65 -24.92
N ALA A 369 17.08 14.28 -25.28
CA ALA A 369 16.92 15.73 -25.15
C ALA A 369 16.99 16.21 -23.68
N ALA A 370 16.49 15.41 -22.73
CA ALA A 370 16.61 15.70 -21.30
C ALA A 370 18.05 15.59 -20.80
N ILE A 371 18.78 14.54 -21.23
CA ILE A 371 20.19 14.34 -20.92
C ILE A 371 21.03 15.50 -21.48
N ASP A 372 20.85 15.85 -22.75
CA ASP A 372 21.56 16.98 -23.38
C ASP A 372 21.31 18.29 -22.65
N ARG A 373 20.06 18.57 -22.25
CA ARG A 373 19.72 19.75 -21.45
C ARG A 373 20.39 19.73 -20.08
N ALA A 374 20.39 18.60 -19.39
CA ALA A 374 21.03 18.45 -18.08
C ALA A 374 22.55 18.66 -18.17
N LEU A 375 23.19 18.11 -19.20
CA LEU A 375 24.61 18.33 -19.46
C LEU A 375 24.90 19.81 -19.81
N ALA A 376 24.08 20.44 -20.64
CA ALA A 376 24.25 21.84 -21.03
C ALA A 376 24.08 22.82 -19.85
N THR A 377 23.23 22.48 -18.88
CA THR A 377 22.97 23.28 -17.67
C THR A 377 23.87 22.91 -16.50
N TYR A 378 24.85 22.01 -16.69
CA TYR A 378 25.73 21.49 -15.64
C TYR A 378 24.99 20.79 -14.48
N ALA A 379 23.76 20.30 -14.71
CA ALA A 379 23.00 19.50 -13.76
C ALA A 379 23.50 18.04 -13.77
N LEU A 380 24.77 17.83 -13.40
CA LEU A 380 25.48 16.57 -13.66
C LEU A 380 24.96 15.35 -12.89
N TRP A 381 24.32 15.52 -11.72
CA TRP A 381 23.66 14.41 -11.01
C TRP A 381 22.32 14.03 -11.66
N GLU A 382 21.60 15.01 -12.20
CA GLU A 382 20.38 14.73 -12.96
C GLU A 382 20.72 13.99 -14.26
N ALA A 383 21.75 14.46 -14.98
CA ALA A 383 22.28 13.77 -16.16
C ALA A 383 22.69 12.32 -15.83
N GLU A 384 23.41 12.10 -14.73
CA GLU A 384 23.81 10.75 -14.30
C GLU A 384 22.61 9.84 -14.03
N ARG A 385 21.59 10.35 -13.33
CA ARG A 385 20.36 9.60 -13.06
C ARG A 385 19.64 9.25 -14.36
N LEU A 386 19.45 10.22 -15.26
CA LEU A 386 18.79 10.02 -16.55
C LEU A 386 19.55 9.02 -17.43
N ILE A 387 20.88 9.12 -17.50
CA ILE A 387 21.72 8.18 -18.25
C ILE A 387 21.64 6.78 -17.64
N THR A 388 21.66 6.65 -16.31
CA THR A 388 21.55 5.35 -15.63
C THR A 388 20.19 4.71 -15.89
N ASP A 389 19.11 5.48 -15.81
CA ASP A 389 17.76 5.02 -16.10
C ASP A 389 17.64 4.62 -17.59
N ALA A 390 18.19 5.41 -18.50
CA ALA A 390 18.21 5.13 -19.93
C ALA A 390 19.03 3.87 -20.28
N LEU A 391 20.19 3.66 -19.64
CA LEU A 391 21.00 2.45 -19.84
C LEU A 391 20.34 1.19 -19.24
N ARG A 392 19.49 1.33 -18.22
CA ARG A 392 18.67 0.19 -17.73
C ARG A 392 17.58 -0.18 -18.74
N GLN A 393 16.91 0.82 -19.32
CA GLN A 393 15.84 0.61 -20.29
C GLN A 393 16.36 0.20 -21.66
N TYR A 394 17.53 0.70 -22.06
CA TYR A 394 18.17 0.45 -23.35
C TYR A 394 19.67 0.08 -23.17
N PRO A 395 19.98 -1.13 -22.66
CA PRO A 395 21.35 -1.51 -22.29
C PRO A 395 22.37 -1.49 -23.42
N ASN A 396 21.90 -1.66 -24.66
CA ASN A 396 22.73 -1.79 -25.86
C ASN A 396 22.73 -0.53 -26.75
N ASP A 397 22.18 0.59 -26.27
CA ASP A 397 22.15 1.82 -27.05
C ASP A 397 23.52 2.51 -27.05
N PRO A 398 24.15 2.74 -28.22
CA PRO A 398 25.43 3.43 -28.28
C PRO A 398 25.34 4.92 -27.91
N GLU A 399 24.18 5.57 -28.07
CA GLU A 399 24.03 7.00 -27.75
C GLU A 399 24.10 7.23 -26.24
N PHE A 400 23.35 6.47 -25.43
CA PHE A 400 23.39 6.60 -23.97
C PHE A 400 24.77 6.24 -23.38
N ARG A 401 25.52 5.34 -24.03
CA ARG A 401 26.92 5.06 -23.65
C ARG A 401 27.84 6.25 -24.01
N ALA A 402 27.61 6.90 -25.14
CA ALA A 402 28.35 8.11 -25.50
C ALA A 402 28.04 9.27 -24.52
N ASP A 403 26.79 9.39 -24.07
CA ASP A 403 26.40 10.37 -23.05
C ASP A 403 27.06 10.12 -21.70
N ALA A 404 27.18 8.85 -21.29
CA ALA A 404 27.94 8.48 -20.08
C ALA A 404 29.42 8.92 -20.17
N ASN A 405 30.05 8.74 -21.34
CA ASN A 405 31.41 9.21 -21.58
C ASN A 405 31.51 10.73 -21.59
N ARG A 406 30.53 11.43 -22.19
CA ARG A 406 30.45 12.90 -22.20
C ARG A 406 30.32 13.43 -20.78
N LEU A 407 29.47 12.82 -19.94
CA LEU A 407 29.33 13.16 -18.53
C LEU A 407 30.68 13.00 -17.79
N ALA A 408 31.41 11.90 -18.02
CA ALA A 408 32.72 11.67 -17.42
C ALA A 408 33.74 12.75 -17.83
N GLN A 409 33.75 13.17 -19.10
CA GLN A 409 34.60 14.25 -19.59
C GLN A 409 34.26 15.60 -18.93
N VAL A 410 32.98 15.95 -18.84
CA VAL A 410 32.55 17.19 -18.17
C VAL A 410 32.97 17.20 -16.70
N ARG A 411 32.89 16.05 -16.01
CA ARG A 411 33.33 15.91 -14.61
C ARG A 411 34.83 16.10 -14.41
N GLN A 412 35.65 15.82 -15.42
CA GLN A 412 37.09 16.01 -15.37
C GLN A 412 37.53 17.44 -15.76
N GLY A 413 36.61 18.24 -16.31
CA GLY A 413 36.89 19.62 -16.68
C GLY A 413 37.20 20.52 -15.47
N SER A 414 38.21 21.39 -15.61
CA SER A 414 38.63 22.33 -14.56
C SER A 414 37.49 23.27 -14.13
N ASP A 415 36.65 23.70 -15.07
CA ASP A 415 35.55 24.62 -14.80
C ASP A 415 34.50 24.01 -13.87
N TRP A 416 34.16 22.73 -14.12
CA TRP A 416 33.27 21.97 -13.25
C TRP A 416 33.89 21.79 -11.86
N LEU A 417 35.15 21.37 -11.77
CA LEU A 417 35.85 21.18 -10.50
C LEU A 417 35.89 22.48 -9.67
N ASN A 418 36.10 23.62 -10.32
CA ASN A 418 36.08 24.94 -9.67
C ASN A 418 34.68 25.36 -9.20
N ARG A 419 33.62 25.01 -9.93
CA ARG A 419 32.23 25.23 -9.50
C ARG A 419 31.89 24.36 -8.29
N LEU A 420 32.22 23.07 -8.37
CA LEU A 420 31.99 22.09 -7.30
C LEU A 420 32.71 22.50 -6.00
N ALA A 421 33.96 22.94 -6.10
CA ALA A 421 34.70 23.43 -4.93
C ALA A 421 34.01 24.64 -4.27
N ARG A 422 33.57 25.62 -5.07
CA ARG A 422 32.84 26.80 -4.56
C ARG A 422 31.48 26.43 -3.95
N ALA A 423 30.75 25.52 -4.58
CA ALA A 423 29.47 25.04 -4.04
C ALA A 423 29.66 24.33 -2.70
N ARG A 424 30.71 23.51 -2.55
CA ARG A 424 31.05 22.85 -1.27
C ARG A 424 31.44 23.84 -0.19
N THR A 425 32.16 24.91 -0.54
CA THR A 425 32.44 26.02 0.39
C THR A 425 31.14 26.67 0.87
N ALA A 426 30.22 26.98 -0.05
CA ALA A 426 28.91 27.55 0.30
C ALA A 426 28.11 26.62 1.24
N VAL A 427 28.06 25.31 0.95
CA VAL A 427 27.42 24.33 1.86
C VAL A 427 28.07 24.32 3.23
N THR A 428 29.40 24.42 3.31
CA THR A 428 30.13 24.46 4.58
C THR A 428 29.79 25.73 5.38
N SER A 429 29.77 26.89 4.73
CA SER A 429 29.32 28.15 5.33
C SER A 429 27.86 28.09 5.77
N GLY A 430 26.99 27.46 4.99
CA GLY A 430 25.59 27.22 5.33
C GLY A 430 25.42 26.33 6.57
N ARG A 431 26.25 25.28 6.73
CA ARG A 431 26.26 24.46 7.96
C ARG A 431 26.66 25.27 9.18
N GLN A 432 27.70 26.10 9.08
CA GLN A 432 28.11 26.98 10.19
C GLN A 432 27.01 28.00 10.54
N ALA A 433 26.29 28.54 9.55
CA ALA A 433 25.14 29.41 9.79
C ALA A 433 23.97 28.67 10.46
N LEU A 434 23.75 27.40 10.09
CA LEU A 434 22.74 26.55 10.73
C LEU A 434 23.06 26.31 12.21
N ASP A 435 24.32 26.07 12.55
CA ASP A 435 24.78 25.92 13.94
C ASP A 435 24.53 27.19 14.77
N ARG A 436 24.67 28.35 14.14
CA ARG A 436 24.33 29.67 14.73
C ARG A 436 22.82 29.98 14.72
N ARG A 437 21.98 29.07 14.19
CA ARG A 437 20.53 29.25 13.97
C ARG A 437 20.19 30.44 13.06
N GLU A 438 21.09 30.83 12.15
CA GLU A 438 20.91 31.92 11.18
C GLU A 438 20.24 31.42 9.89
N TYR A 439 18.98 31.00 9.97
CA TYR A 439 18.30 30.29 8.87
C TYR A 439 18.28 31.04 7.53
N GLY A 440 18.21 32.38 7.54
CA GLY A 440 18.24 33.18 6.32
C GLY A 440 19.61 33.17 5.61
N GLU A 441 20.71 33.03 6.36
CA GLU A 441 22.04 32.86 5.77
C GLU A 441 22.18 31.46 5.16
N VAL A 442 21.63 30.42 5.82
CA VAL A 442 21.61 29.05 5.27
C VAL A 442 20.92 29.02 3.91
N GLU A 443 19.79 29.71 3.74
CA GLU A 443 19.07 29.79 2.47
C GLU A 443 19.87 30.50 1.38
N ARG A 444 20.56 31.60 1.71
CA ARG A 444 21.46 32.29 0.76
C ARG A 444 22.60 31.37 0.29
N GLN A 445 23.22 30.66 1.22
CA GLN A 445 24.30 29.72 0.91
C GLN A 445 23.82 28.51 0.09
N LEU A 446 22.61 28.00 0.39
CA LEU A 446 21.97 26.95 -0.42
C LEU A 446 21.67 27.43 -1.85
N ALA A 447 21.13 28.65 -2.01
CA ALA A 447 20.87 29.22 -3.33
C ALA A 447 22.16 29.38 -4.16
N MET A 448 23.24 29.84 -3.53
CA MET A 448 24.56 29.92 -4.18
C MET A 448 25.09 28.53 -4.57
N ALA A 449 24.93 27.52 -3.71
CA ALA A 449 25.34 26.15 -4.02
C ALA A 449 24.52 25.56 -5.19
N ASP A 450 23.20 25.79 -5.22
CA ASP A 450 22.31 25.34 -6.29
C ASP A 450 22.64 26.03 -7.64
N GLU A 451 22.94 27.34 -7.63
CA GLU A 451 23.32 28.08 -8.83
C GLU A 451 24.63 27.57 -9.43
N LEU A 452 25.61 27.29 -8.58
CA LEU A 452 26.91 26.78 -9.01
C LEU A 452 26.81 25.34 -9.50
N THR A 453 26.02 24.52 -8.82
CA THR A 453 26.10 23.07 -8.89
C THR A 453 24.72 22.45 -8.55
N PRO A 454 23.77 22.44 -9.50
CA PRO A 454 22.41 21.96 -9.26
C PRO A 454 22.37 20.49 -8.83
N GLY A 455 21.62 20.20 -7.78
CA GLY A 455 21.41 18.82 -7.31
C GLY A 455 22.55 18.25 -6.46
N LEU A 456 23.49 19.08 -6.00
CA LEU A 456 24.58 18.66 -5.10
C LEU A 456 24.03 17.89 -3.87
N PRO A 457 24.44 16.63 -3.62
CA PRO A 457 23.94 15.83 -2.50
C PRO A 457 24.13 16.51 -1.13
N GLU A 458 25.28 17.15 -0.92
CA GLU A 458 25.61 17.85 0.32
C GLU A 458 24.69 19.06 0.56
N ALA A 459 24.25 19.76 -0.50
CA ALA A 459 23.27 20.85 -0.41
C ALA A 459 21.87 20.32 -0.10
N ASN A 460 21.47 19.20 -0.71
CA ASN A 460 20.20 18.55 -0.39
C ASN A 460 20.13 18.07 1.07
N GLN A 461 21.23 17.54 1.60
CA GLN A 461 21.35 17.20 3.03
C GLN A 461 21.16 18.44 3.91
N LEU A 462 21.87 19.54 3.60
CA LEU A 462 21.75 20.79 4.35
C LEU A 462 20.33 21.36 4.30
N ARG A 463 19.62 21.25 3.18
CA ARG A 463 18.21 21.66 3.08
C ARG A 463 17.30 20.81 3.99
N ALA A 464 17.56 19.50 4.06
CA ALA A 464 16.85 18.61 4.97
C ALA A 464 17.17 18.92 6.45
N ASP A 465 18.43 19.22 6.78
CA ASP A 465 18.86 19.67 8.10
C ASP A 465 18.18 20.98 8.49
N LEU A 466 18.12 21.95 7.59
CA LEU A 466 17.40 23.22 7.78
C LEU A 466 15.92 22.98 8.06
N GLY A 467 15.27 22.09 7.30
CA GLY A 467 13.87 21.70 7.53
C GLY A 467 13.65 21.10 8.92
N ARG A 468 14.53 20.18 9.35
CA ARG A 468 14.50 19.59 10.70
C ARG A 468 14.70 20.64 11.78
N ALA A 469 15.68 21.53 11.61
CA ALA A 469 15.99 22.58 12.58
C ALA A 469 14.82 23.57 12.73
N ARG A 470 14.13 23.92 11.63
CA ARG A 470 12.92 24.76 11.67
C ARG A 470 11.77 24.09 12.40
N ALA A 471 11.52 22.82 12.12
CA ALA A 471 10.49 22.05 12.81
C ALA A 471 10.78 21.96 14.31
N GLN A 472 12.03 21.70 14.69
CA GLN A 472 12.45 21.69 16.09
C GLN A 472 12.27 23.06 16.75
N ALA A 473 12.67 24.15 16.08
CA ALA A 473 12.49 25.50 16.60
C ALA A 473 11.01 25.87 16.78
N GLN A 474 10.13 25.41 15.88
CA GLN A 474 8.68 25.58 16.03
C GLN A 474 8.15 24.81 17.24
N VAL A 475 8.54 23.56 17.40
CA VAL A 475 8.14 22.74 18.55
C VAL A 475 8.65 23.32 19.86
N GLU A 476 9.91 23.78 19.91
CA GLU A 476 10.49 24.49 21.06
C GLU A 476 9.65 25.75 21.39
N GLY A 477 9.29 26.54 20.38
CA GLY A 477 8.44 27.72 20.53
C GLY A 477 7.02 27.42 21.03
N GLU A 478 6.40 26.35 20.52
CA GLU A 478 5.07 25.91 20.97
C GLU A 478 5.09 25.36 22.39
N GLN A 479 6.08 24.52 22.73
CA GLN A 479 6.26 24.01 24.08
C GLN A 479 6.47 25.14 25.07
N LEU A 480 7.29 26.14 24.72
CA LEU A 480 7.48 27.33 25.53
C LEU A 480 6.17 28.11 25.70
N ARG A 481 5.39 28.31 24.62
CA ARG A 481 4.09 28.99 24.69
C ARG A 481 3.11 28.27 25.61
N LEU A 482 3.02 26.93 25.50
CA LEU A 482 2.15 26.11 26.34
C LEU A 482 2.59 26.13 27.80
N LEU A 483 3.89 26.04 28.06
CA LEU A 483 4.44 26.09 29.41
C LEU A 483 4.14 27.43 30.09
N LEU A 484 4.28 28.56 29.37
CA LEU A 484 3.93 29.88 29.89
C LEU A 484 2.43 30.02 30.12
N ALA A 485 1.58 29.52 29.22
CA ALA A 485 0.14 29.53 29.42
C ALA A 485 -0.27 28.69 30.64
N ALA A 486 0.35 27.52 30.85
CA ALA A 486 0.13 26.69 32.03
C ALA A 486 0.59 27.39 33.31
N PHE A 487 1.73 28.07 33.27
CA PHE A 487 2.23 28.88 34.38
C PHE A 487 1.27 30.02 34.74
N GLU A 488 0.76 30.75 33.75
CA GLU A 488 -0.23 31.82 33.98
C GLU A 488 -1.54 31.27 34.56
N ALA A 489 -2.02 30.12 34.05
CA ALA A 489 -3.19 29.44 34.59
C ALA A 489 -2.98 28.95 36.03
N ALA A 490 -1.76 28.52 36.40
CA ALA A 490 -1.41 28.14 37.77
C ALA A 490 -1.42 29.35 38.72
N ILE A 491 -0.90 30.51 38.29
CA ILE A 491 -0.97 31.76 39.07
C ILE A 491 -2.43 32.19 39.27
N LEU A 492 -3.24 32.21 38.20
CA LEU A 492 -4.65 32.62 38.28
C LEU A 492 -5.46 31.69 39.20
N GLY A 493 -5.15 30.39 39.19
CA GLY A 493 -5.76 29.40 40.07
C GLY A 493 -5.21 29.38 41.51
N ARG A 494 -4.31 30.30 41.89
CA ARG A 494 -3.59 30.33 43.18
C ARG A 494 -2.83 29.02 43.50
N ARG A 495 -2.43 28.26 42.47
CA ARG A 495 -1.66 27.01 42.60
C ARG A 495 -0.16 27.31 42.52
N PHE A 496 0.35 27.99 43.54
CA PHE A 496 1.70 28.57 43.45
C PHE A 496 2.83 27.54 43.43
N ASP A 497 2.65 26.35 43.99
CA ASP A 497 3.66 25.28 43.94
C ASP A 497 3.79 24.69 42.53
N GLU A 498 2.67 24.56 41.82
CA GLU A 498 2.65 24.13 40.42
C GLU A 498 3.31 25.18 39.51
N ALA A 499 3.02 26.46 39.76
CA ALA A 499 3.68 27.56 39.07
C ALA A 499 5.21 27.56 39.26
N ASP A 500 5.70 27.23 40.47
CA ASP A 500 7.13 27.10 40.76
C ASP A 500 7.76 25.95 39.98
N ARG A 501 7.12 24.78 39.98
CA ARG A 501 7.59 23.61 39.22
C ARG A 501 7.64 23.88 37.71
N LEU A 502 6.63 24.58 37.18
CA LEU A 502 6.59 24.98 35.78
C LEU A 502 7.70 25.98 35.44
N LEU A 503 8.04 26.90 36.34
CA LEU A 503 9.19 27.81 36.16
C LEU A 503 10.53 27.08 36.19
N ASP A 504 10.71 26.14 37.11
CA ASP A 504 11.93 25.33 37.15
C ASP A 504 12.07 24.45 35.91
N ASP A 505 10.97 23.83 35.45
CA ASP A 505 10.94 23.07 34.20
C ASP A 505 11.26 23.97 32.99
N GLY A 506 10.66 25.17 32.92
CA GLY A 506 10.95 26.16 31.89
C GLY A 506 12.41 26.62 31.89
N THR A 507 12.98 26.86 33.07
CA THR A 507 14.39 27.26 33.24
C THR A 507 15.34 26.14 32.81
N ARG A 508 15.00 24.87 33.09
CA ARG A 508 15.80 23.71 32.69
C ARG A 508 15.75 23.46 31.17
N ARG A 509 14.55 23.54 30.57
CA ARG A 509 14.35 23.29 29.13
C ARG A 509 14.83 24.44 28.27
N PHE A 510 14.70 25.68 28.74
CA PHE A 510 15.02 26.90 28.00
C PHE A 510 15.92 27.85 28.81
N PRO A 511 17.17 27.45 29.12
CA PRO A 511 18.04 28.18 30.06
C PRO A 511 18.43 29.59 29.60
N ASN A 512 18.49 29.83 28.29
CA ASN A 512 18.99 31.09 27.72
C ASN A 512 17.91 32.19 27.60
N ARG A 513 16.74 32.01 28.21
CA ARG A 513 15.63 32.96 28.09
C ARG A 513 15.72 34.04 29.18
N PRO A 514 15.70 35.34 28.82
CA PRO A 514 15.93 36.41 29.80
C PRO A 514 14.75 36.68 30.74
N ASP A 515 13.52 36.30 30.38
CA ASP A 515 12.30 36.67 31.11
C ASP A 515 11.96 35.73 32.28
N TRP A 516 12.71 34.63 32.49
CA TRP A 516 12.48 33.74 33.64
C TRP A 516 12.60 34.47 34.99
N ALA A 517 13.51 35.45 35.08
CA ALA A 517 13.67 36.28 36.27
C ALA A 517 12.42 37.14 36.54
N ASP A 518 11.79 37.68 35.49
CA ASP A 518 10.55 38.44 35.60
C ASP A 518 9.39 37.57 36.05
N GLN A 519 9.27 36.37 35.49
CA GLN A 519 8.20 35.44 35.89
C GLN A 519 8.36 34.97 37.34
N ARG A 520 9.59 34.74 37.83
CA ARG A 520 9.85 34.45 39.26
C ARG A 520 9.42 35.60 40.17
N ARG A 521 9.73 36.85 39.80
CA ARG A 521 9.27 38.05 40.55
C ARG A 521 7.74 38.12 40.59
N ARG A 522 7.08 37.84 39.46
CA ARG A 522 5.62 37.84 39.34
C ARG A 522 4.96 36.79 40.24
N LEU A 523 5.52 35.58 40.31
CA LEU A 523 5.06 34.52 41.22
C LEU A 523 5.19 34.93 42.70
N ALA A 524 6.33 35.51 43.09
CA ALA A 524 6.56 35.98 44.46
C ALA A 524 5.58 37.09 44.86
N ALA A 525 5.29 38.03 43.95
CA ALA A 525 4.29 39.07 44.18
C ALA A 525 2.87 38.49 44.35
N ALA A 526 2.51 37.48 43.56
CA ALA A 526 1.21 36.82 43.66
C ALA A 526 1.04 36.05 44.99
N ARG A 527 2.05 35.29 45.42
CA ARG A 527 2.05 34.64 46.76
C ARG A 527 1.90 35.66 47.88
N GLY A 528 2.69 36.74 47.83
CA GLY A 528 2.63 37.80 48.84
C GLY A 528 1.29 38.52 48.92
N GLY A 529 0.52 38.58 47.82
CA GLY A 529 -0.85 39.10 47.80
C GLY A 529 -1.85 38.18 48.51
N ASP A 530 -1.74 36.86 48.30
CA ASP A 530 -2.60 35.86 48.95
C ASP A 530 -2.39 35.82 50.47
N ASP A 531 -1.13 35.84 50.91
CA ASP A 531 -0.78 35.84 52.34
C ASP A 531 -1.29 37.09 53.07
N ARG A 532 -1.44 38.23 52.39
CA ARG A 532 -2.06 39.43 52.97
C ARG A 532 -3.56 39.25 53.10
N GLN A 533 -4.23 38.73 52.08
CA GLN A 533 -5.68 38.48 52.12
C GLN A 533 -6.06 37.45 53.20
N VAL A 534 -5.28 36.37 53.35
CA VAL A 534 -5.49 35.36 54.39
C VAL A 534 -5.31 35.95 55.78
N ARG A 535 -4.29 36.78 55.99
CA ARG A 535 -4.07 37.49 57.27
C ARG A 535 -5.22 38.43 57.60
N GLU A 536 -5.64 39.26 56.65
CA GLU A 536 -6.78 40.16 56.83
C GLU A 536 -8.09 39.41 57.12
N GLN A 537 -8.35 38.30 56.43
CA GLN A 537 -9.53 37.47 56.72
C GLN A 537 -9.47 36.86 58.12
N ARG A 538 -8.29 36.39 58.55
CA ARG A 538 -8.10 35.83 59.89
C ARG A 538 -8.33 36.89 60.95
N GLU A 539 -7.77 38.08 60.80
CA GLU A 539 -7.99 39.21 61.72
C GLU A 539 -9.47 39.62 61.78
N ARG A 540 -10.17 39.66 60.64
CA ARG A 540 -11.63 39.92 60.61
C ARG A 540 -12.41 38.85 61.36
N ARG A 541 -12.07 37.56 61.20
CA ARG A 541 -12.70 36.45 61.92
C ARG A 541 -12.44 36.52 63.42
N GLU A 542 -11.22 36.87 63.85
CA GLU A 542 -10.86 37.03 65.26
C GLU A 542 -11.60 38.21 65.91
N ARG A 543 -11.79 39.32 65.18
CA ARG A 543 -12.62 40.45 65.65
C ARG A 543 -14.09 40.05 65.76
N ALA A 544 -14.63 39.31 64.79
CA ALA A 544 -16.00 38.81 64.83
C ALA A 544 -16.21 37.85 66.01
N SER A 545 -15.27 36.94 66.30
CA SER A 545 -15.38 36.04 67.45
C SER A 545 -15.31 36.78 68.79
N ALA A 546 -14.51 37.84 68.90
CA ALA A 546 -14.50 38.70 70.08
C ALA A 546 -15.87 39.38 70.31
N LEU A 547 -16.52 39.88 69.26
CA LEU A 547 -17.87 40.46 69.33
C LEU A 547 -18.92 39.43 69.75
N ILE A 548 -18.85 38.20 69.28
CA ILE A 548 -19.75 37.11 69.71
C ILE A 548 -19.63 36.87 71.21
N ASN A 549 -18.41 36.83 71.74
CA ASN A 549 -18.18 36.64 73.17
C ASN A 549 -18.72 37.81 74.00
N GLN A 550 -18.52 39.05 73.54
CA GLN A 550 -19.08 40.25 74.19
C GLN A 550 -20.61 40.26 74.15
N ALA A 551 -21.23 39.84 73.03
CA ALA A 551 -22.67 39.75 72.91
C ALA A 551 -23.26 38.77 73.94
N ARG A 552 -22.64 37.60 74.11
CA ARG A 552 -23.05 36.60 75.12
C ARG A 552 -22.97 37.16 76.54
N GLN A 553 -21.89 37.87 76.87
CA GLN A 553 -21.75 38.53 78.17
C GLN A 553 -22.83 39.59 78.40
N THR A 554 -23.11 40.39 77.37
CA THR A 554 -24.12 41.45 77.42
C THR A 554 -25.55 40.89 77.58
N ALA A 555 -25.85 39.76 76.93
CA ALA A 555 -27.12 39.07 77.10
C ALA A 555 -27.30 38.49 78.51
N ASN A 556 -26.22 37.97 79.11
CA ASN A 556 -26.24 37.51 80.50
C ASN A 556 -26.47 38.65 81.51
N GLN A 557 -26.16 39.89 81.14
CA GLN A 557 -26.48 41.10 81.93
C GLN A 557 -27.92 41.57 81.74
N GLY A 558 -28.69 40.95 80.85
CA GLY A 558 -30.09 41.27 80.55
C GLY A 558 -30.29 42.29 79.42
N ASP A 559 -29.22 42.81 78.80
CA ASP A 559 -29.31 43.77 77.69
C ASP A 559 -29.30 43.03 76.33
N TYR A 560 -30.44 42.41 76.02
CA TYR A 560 -30.61 41.62 74.80
C TYR A 560 -30.55 42.45 73.51
N ALA A 561 -30.95 43.73 73.56
CA ALA A 561 -30.94 44.60 72.39
C ALA A 561 -29.50 44.93 71.96
N LYS A 562 -28.64 45.27 72.93
CA LYS A 562 -27.22 45.53 72.68
C LYS A 562 -26.48 44.27 72.25
N ALA A 563 -26.80 43.11 72.86
CA ALA A 563 -26.23 41.83 72.43
C ALA A 563 -26.55 41.49 70.97
N LEU A 564 -27.79 41.71 70.51
CA LEU A 564 -28.17 41.48 69.11
C LEU A 564 -27.49 42.46 68.15
N ALA A 565 -27.27 43.71 68.56
CA ALA A 565 -26.52 44.69 67.76
C ALA A 565 -25.06 44.26 67.54
N MET A 566 -24.37 43.79 68.60
CA MET A 566 -23.01 43.25 68.50
C MET A 566 -22.94 42.03 67.57
N LEU A 567 -23.97 41.17 67.56
CA LEU A 567 -24.03 40.02 66.65
C LEU A 567 -24.30 40.41 65.18
N ASN A 568 -24.98 41.54 64.93
CA ASN A 568 -25.08 42.10 63.57
C ASN A 568 -23.72 42.58 63.07
N GLU A 569 -22.98 43.32 63.91
CA GLU A 569 -21.63 43.80 63.57
C GLU A 569 -20.66 42.63 63.31
N ALA A 570 -20.73 41.57 64.12
CA ALA A 570 -19.97 40.35 63.88
C ALA A 570 -20.30 39.70 62.51
N GLN A 571 -21.57 39.73 62.10
CA GLN A 571 -22.03 39.19 60.81
C GLN A 571 -21.54 40.02 59.63
N GLU A 572 -21.44 41.34 59.77
CA GLU A 572 -20.88 42.22 58.73
C GLU A 572 -19.36 42.02 58.57
N LEU A 573 -18.64 41.79 59.67
CA LEU A 573 -17.19 41.56 59.64
C LEU A 573 -16.80 40.19 59.07
N ALA A 574 -17.54 39.13 59.44
CA ALA A 574 -17.27 37.76 59.03
C ALA A 574 -18.57 37.00 58.69
N PRO A 575 -19.14 37.23 57.50
CA PRO A 575 -20.38 36.58 57.09
C PRO A 575 -20.18 35.06 57.02
N GLY A 576 -21.11 34.31 57.62
CA GLY A 576 -21.11 32.84 57.56
C GLY A 576 -20.33 32.15 58.68
N LEU A 577 -19.87 32.89 59.70
CA LEU A 577 -19.32 32.26 60.90
C LEU A 577 -20.47 31.56 61.67
N PRO A 578 -20.44 30.22 61.83
CA PRO A 578 -21.57 29.47 62.39
C PRO A 578 -21.91 29.87 63.84
N ASP A 579 -20.91 30.29 64.60
CA ASP A 579 -21.08 30.69 66.00
C ASP A 579 -21.96 31.94 66.17
N ILE A 580 -22.09 32.78 65.15
CA ILE A 580 -22.97 33.97 65.16
C ILE A 580 -24.43 33.54 65.20
N ALA A 581 -24.80 32.56 64.37
CA ALA A 581 -26.16 32.03 64.31
C ALA A 581 -26.53 31.33 65.62
N VAL A 582 -25.60 30.55 66.18
CA VAL A 582 -25.78 29.90 67.49
C VAL A 582 -25.97 30.93 68.60
N ALA A 583 -25.07 31.92 68.68
CA ALA A 583 -25.16 32.96 69.70
C ALA A 583 -26.45 33.78 69.57
N ARG A 584 -26.91 34.07 68.35
CA ARG A 584 -28.19 34.77 68.13
C ARG A 584 -29.37 33.95 68.66
N ALA A 585 -29.42 32.66 68.32
CA ALA A 585 -30.46 31.77 68.81
C ALA A 585 -30.47 31.68 70.35
N ASP A 586 -29.30 31.65 70.98
CA ASP A 586 -29.18 31.62 72.45
C ASP A 586 -29.69 32.93 73.08
N VAL A 587 -29.31 34.09 72.54
CA VAL A 587 -29.77 35.40 73.01
C VAL A 587 -31.29 35.54 72.86
N GLU A 588 -31.86 35.08 71.74
CA GLU A 588 -33.30 35.10 71.51
C GLU A 588 -34.06 34.16 72.46
N ARG A 589 -33.52 32.97 72.73
CA ARG A 589 -34.09 32.05 73.75
C ARG A 589 -34.08 32.67 75.13
N GLN A 590 -32.96 33.24 75.56
CA GLN A 590 -32.87 33.92 76.86
C GLN A 590 -33.87 35.07 76.98
N ARG A 591 -34.03 35.87 75.92
CA ARG A 591 -35.02 36.95 75.87
C ARG A 591 -36.45 36.41 75.99
N ALA A 592 -36.78 35.36 75.26
CA ALA A 592 -38.10 34.72 75.33
C ALA A 592 -38.37 34.11 76.72
N ASP A 593 -37.38 33.49 77.35
CA ASP A 593 -37.47 32.96 78.71
C ASP A 593 -37.70 34.07 79.73
N ARG A 594 -36.99 35.20 79.61
CA ARG A 594 -37.19 36.38 80.46
C ARG A 594 -38.59 36.94 80.31
N GLN A 595 -39.06 37.11 79.07
CA GLN A 595 -40.43 37.57 78.78
C GLN A 595 -41.49 36.61 79.33
N ARG A 596 -41.26 35.29 79.28
CA ARG A 596 -42.15 34.30 79.89
C ARG A 596 -42.17 34.44 81.41
N GLN A 597 -41.02 34.55 82.05
CA GLN A 597 -40.93 34.78 83.50
C GLN A 597 -41.66 36.06 83.92
N ASP A 598 -41.49 37.16 83.17
CA ASP A 598 -42.17 38.42 83.46
C ASP A 598 -43.69 38.32 83.25
N ALA A 599 -44.15 37.60 82.22
CA ALA A 599 -45.58 37.38 81.97
C ALA A 599 -46.22 36.47 83.04
N GLU A 600 -45.55 35.40 83.45
CA GLU A 600 -45.99 34.53 84.55
C GLU A 600 -46.05 35.28 85.88
N LEU A 601 -45.04 36.12 86.12
CA LEU A 601 -45.00 37.00 87.28
C LEU A 601 -46.20 37.98 87.26
N GLN A 602 -46.45 38.66 86.13
CA GLN A 602 -47.61 39.55 85.98
C GLN A 602 -48.94 38.81 86.15
N ALA A 603 -49.08 37.59 85.62
CA ALA A 603 -50.27 36.76 85.80
C ALA A 603 -50.48 36.36 87.27
N THR A 604 -49.39 36.08 88.00
CA THR A 604 -49.43 35.79 89.43
C THR A 604 -49.87 37.04 90.21
N VAL A 605 -49.33 38.21 89.87
CA VAL A 605 -49.76 39.50 90.46
C VAL A 605 -51.25 39.76 90.20
N ALA A 606 -51.71 39.57 88.96
CA ALA A 606 -53.11 39.80 88.58
C ALA A 606 -54.08 38.81 89.26
N THR A 607 -53.68 37.55 89.45
CA THR A 607 -54.50 36.55 90.15
C THR A 607 -54.60 36.84 91.64
N VAL A 608 -53.53 37.33 92.28
CA VAL A 608 -53.58 37.85 93.65
C VAL A 608 -54.55 39.03 93.74
N ASP A 609 -54.44 40.01 92.84
CA ASP A 609 -55.34 41.18 92.81
C ASP A 609 -56.82 40.78 92.60
N ALA A 610 -57.09 39.81 91.73
CA ALA A 610 -58.44 39.29 91.50
C ALA A 610 -59.02 38.52 92.71
N ALA A 611 -58.16 37.90 93.54
CA ALA A 611 -58.58 37.26 94.78
C ALA A 611 -58.90 38.29 95.87
N ILE A 612 -58.11 39.37 95.95
CA ILE A 612 -58.39 40.53 96.82
C ILE A 612 -59.74 41.15 96.47
N ALA A 613 -60.00 41.40 95.18
CA ALA A 613 -61.26 42.01 94.71
C ALA A 613 -62.51 41.16 95.03
N ARG A 614 -62.35 39.82 95.10
CA ARG A 614 -63.43 38.88 95.45
C ARG A 614 -63.59 38.66 96.96
N GLY A 615 -62.79 39.33 97.81
CA GLY A 615 -62.79 39.13 99.26
C GLY A 615 -62.20 37.78 99.71
N GLN A 616 -61.49 37.07 98.82
CA GLN A 616 -60.90 35.75 99.09
C GLN A 616 -59.47 35.90 99.64
N PHE A 617 -59.33 36.50 100.83
CA PHE A 617 -58.02 36.89 101.37
C PHE A 617 -57.07 35.70 101.63
N ASP A 618 -57.59 34.59 102.15
CA ASP A 618 -56.77 33.38 102.40
C ASP A 618 -56.24 32.73 101.11
N SER A 619 -56.95 32.91 99.99
CA SER A 619 -56.50 32.48 98.67
C SER A 619 -55.45 33.44 98.11
N ALA A 620 -55.63 34.75 98.31
CA ALA A 620 -54.66 35.77 97.91
C ALA A 620 -53.32 35.60 98.64
N GLU A 621 -53.32 35.32 99.95
CA GLU A 621 -52.10 35.06 100.72
C GLU A 621 -51.37 33.79 100.27
N ARG A 622 -52.10 32.71 99.96
CA ARG A 622 -51.50 31.48 99.41
C ARG A 622 -50.85 31.70 98.04
N LEU A 623 -51.52 32.43 97.16
CA LEU A 623 -50.99 32.78 95.83
C LEU A 623 -49.76 33.71 95.95
N LEU A 624 -49.79 34.66 96.88
CA LEU A 624 -48.64 35.52 97.18
C LEU A 624 -47.44 34.73 97.70
N ALA A 625 -47.67 33.76 98.60
CA ALA A 625 -46.62 32.89 99.11
C ALA A 625 -46.01 31.98 98.02
N ASP A 626 -46.84 31.44 97.13
CA ASP A 626 -46.37 30.67 95.97
C ASP A 626 -45.58 31.56 94.99
N GLY A 627 -46.09 32.76 94.68
CA GLY A 627 -45.39 33.76 93.86
C GLY A 627 -44.03 34.15 94.43
N ARG A 628 -43.94 34.39 95.75
CA ARG A 628 -42.67 34.66 96.46
C ARG A 628 -41.68 33.50 96.39
N ARG A 629 -42.16 32.25 96.45
CA ARG A 629 -41.30 31.07 96.33
C ARG A 629 -40.76 30.90 94.91
N ARG A 630 -41.59 31.12 93.90
CA ARG A 630 -41.21 30.95 92.48
C ARG A 630 -40.35 32.11 91.97
N TYR A 631 -40.61 33.34 92.41
CA TYR A 631 -39.89 34.54 91.97
C TYR A 631 -39.41 35.36 93.17
N PRO A 632 -38.42 34.85 93.95
CA PRO A 632 -37.96 35.50 95.18
C PRO A 632 -37.34 36.88 94.94
N GLN A 633 -36.87 37.16 93.73
CA GLN A 633 -36.21 38.42 93.37
C GLN A 633 -37.18 39.56 93.01
N HIS A 634 -38.49 39.31 92.94
CA HIS A 634 -39.44 40.38 92.60
C HIS A 634 -39.74 41.27 93.80
N GLY A 635 -39.33 42.54 93.75
CA GLY A 635 -39.52 43.50 94.85
C GLY A 635 -40.99 43.94 95.07
N GLY A 636 -41.90 43.66 94.13
CA GLY A 636 -43.31 44.06 94.24
C GLY A 636 -44.13 43.23 95.24
N TRP A 637 -43.59 42.13 95.75
CA TRP A 637 -44.32 41.25 96.67
C TRP A 637 -44.71 41.92 97.99
N ASP A 638 -43.86 42.80 98.53
CA ASP A 638 -44.18 43.54 99.76
C ASP A 638 -45.34 44.52 99.58
N VAL A 639 -45.45 45.11 98.38
CA VAL A 639 -46.55 46.01 98.03
C VAL A 639 -47.87 45.23 97.97
N LEU A 640 -47.87 44.05 97.35
CA LEU A 640 -49.03 43.16 97.32
C LEU A 640 -49.44 42.68 98.72
N ALA A 641 -48.48 42.31 99.57
CA ALA A 641 -48.75 41.91 100.95
C ALA A 641 -49.51 43.00 101.72
N ARG A 642 -49.08 44.27 101.58
CA ARG A 642 -49.76 45.41 102.21
C ARG A 642 -51.18 45.60 101.66
N ARG A 643 -51.35 45.52 100.33
CA ARG A 643 -52.68 45.63 99.69
C ARG A 643 -53.67 44.58 100.19
N ILE A 644 -53.24 43.34 100.42
CA ILE A 644 -54.09 42.29 101.02
C ILE A 644 -54.53 42.69 102.44
N ALA A 645 -53.59 43.17 103.26
CA ALA A 645 -53.86 43.56 104.65
C ALA A 645 -54.76 44.80 104.77
N ASP A 646 -54.65 45.75 103.83
CA ASP A 646 -55.52 46.93 103.75
C ASP A 646 -56.94 46.53 103.32
N ALA A 647 -57.07 45.75 102.23
CA ALA A 647 -58.38 45.30 101.74
C ALA A 647 -59.15 44.42 102.76
N ARG A 648 -58.43 43.63 103.58
CA ARG A 648 -59.03 42.86 104.66
C ARG A 648 -59.60 43.75 105.77
N ARG A 649 -58.94 44.87 106.07
CA ARG A 649 -59.44 45.87 107.04
C ARG A 649 -60.70 46.56 106.50
N ASP A 650 -60.71 46.91 105.22
CA ASP A 650 -61.87 47.57 104.59
C ASP A 650 -63.09 46.64 104.50
N ALA A 651 -62.88 45.34 104.25
CA ALA A 651 -63.96 44.35 104.21
C ALA A 651 -64.60 44.10 105.59
N ALA A 652 -63.86 44.25 106.69
CA ALA A 652 -64.39 44.11 108.05
C ALA A 652 -65.31 45.28 108.47
N ALA A 653 -65.30 46.41 107.74
CA ALA A 653 -66.08 47.61 108.05
C ALA A 653 -67.44 47.70 107.33
N LYS A 654 -67.84 46.71 106.51
CA LYS A 654 -69.01 46.79 105.62
C LYS A 654 -69.98 45.60 105.79
N PRO A 655 -71.29 45.82 106.03
CA PRO A 655 -72.27 44.74 106.16
C PRO A 655 -72.56 44.03 104.81
N PRO A 656 -72.91 42.73 104.83
CA PRO A 656 -72.86 41.85 103.66
C PRO A 656 -73.97 42.14 102.64
N ALA A 657 -73.56 42.36 101.38
CA ALA A 657 -74.46 42.47 100.23
C ALA A 657 -74.78 41.08 99.65
N PRO A 658 -76.00 40.88 99.09
CA PRO A 658 -76.53 39.57 98.69
C PRO A 658 -75.84 38.97 97.45
N PRO A 659 -75.87 37.62 97.31
CA PRO A 659 -75.10 36.88 96.31
C PRO A 659 -75.67 36.98 94.88
N PRO A 660 -74.82 37.12 93.84
CA PRO A 660 -75.24 37.02 92.44
C PRO A 660 -75.31 35.55 91.91
N PRO A 661 -76.08 35.32 90.83
CA PRO A 661 -76.57 34.00 90.37
C PRO A 661 -75.54 33.09 89.65
N PRO A 662 -75.86 31.77 89.48
CA PRO A 662 -74.98 30.73 88.93
C PRO A 662 -74.79 30.76 87.38
N PRO A 663 -73.81 30.01 86.83
CA PRO A 663 -73.12 30.31 85.57
C PRO A 663 -73.72 29.59 84.33
N PRO A 664 -73.40 30.02 83.10
CA PRO A 664 -73.49 29.17 81.91
C PRO A 664 -72.18 28.42 81.63
N GLY A 665 -72.29 27.11 81.39
CA GLY A 665 -71.20 26.19 81.08
C GLY A 665 -70.67 26.25 79.62
N PRO A 666 -69.64 25.42 79.31
CA PRO A 666 -68.77 25.52 78.13
C PRO A 666 -69.35 24.83 76.89
N PRO A 667 -68.77 25.03 75.69
CA PRO A 667 -68.19 23.84 75.07
C PRO A 667 -66.92 24.04 74.19
N ASN A 668 -66.19 22.93 74.11
CA ASN A 668 -65.46 22.39 72.96
C ASN A 668 -64.09 22.95 72.55
N ARG A 669 -63.09 22.32 73.18
CA ARG A 669 -61.89 21.75 72.56
C ARG A 669 -62.24 20.95 71.29
N LEU A 670 -61.62 21.28 70.16
CA LEU A 670 -61.42 20.36 69.05
C LEU A 670 -59.92 20.29 68.75
N GLU A 671 -59.37 19.10 68.97
CA GLU A 671 -58.10 18.63 68.43
C GLU A 671 -58.21 18.50 66.92
N THR A 672 -57.21 18.98 66.16
CA THR A 672 -56.83 18.36 64.87
C THR A 672 -55.34 18.55 64.59
N LYS A 673 -54.61 17.46 64.82
CA LYS A 673 -53.54 16.82 64.02
C LYS A 673 -52.86 17.61 62.86
N PRO A 674 -51.53 17.50 62.67
CA PRO A 674 -50.80 18.18 61.58
C PRO A 674 -51.10 17.56 60.21
N GLY A 675 -51.51 18.40 59.26
CA GLY A 675 -51.71 18.06 57.86
C GLY A 675 -50.43 18.17 57.04
N ALA A 676 -50.29 17.24 56.10
CA ALA A 676 -49.18 17.01 55.18
C ALA A 676 -48.81 18.22 54.29
N PRO A 677 -47.55 18.27 53.79
CA PRO A 677 -47.09 19.32 52.88
C PRO A 677 -47.71 19.19 51.46
N PRO A 678 -47.91 20.32 50.75
CA PRO A 678 -48.49 20.36 49.41
C PRO A 678 -47.52 19.87 48.32
N PRO A 679 -48.04 19.39 47.16
CA PRO A 679 -47.24 18.88 46.05
C PRO A 679 -46.45 19.99 45.32
N PRO A 680 -45.30 19.64 44.70
CA PRO A 680 -44.44 20.61 44.01
C PRO A 680 -45.10 21.17 42.74
N PRO A 681 -44.79 22.43 42.37
CA PRO A 681 -45.35 23.10 41.20
C PRO A 681 -44.84 22.49 39.88
N PRO A 682 -45.62 22.58 38.78
CA PRO A 682 -45.22 22.11 37.46
C PRO A 682 -44.01 22.90 36.95
N GLY A 683 -43.03 22.16 36.43
CA GLY A 683 -41.74 22.65 35.98
C GLY A 683 -41.86 23.76 34.95
N LEU A 684 -41.22 24.88 35.24
CA LEU A 684 -40.85 25.89 34.26
C LEU A 684 -39.80 25.27 33.32
N GLU A 685 -40.21 24.88 32.11
CA GLU A 685 -39.30 24.71 30.99
C GLU A 685 -38.66 26.07 30.69
N THR A 686 -37.51 26.33 31.30
CA THR A 686 -36.61 27.39 30.87
C THR A 686 -36.14 27.04 29.46
N LYS A 687 -36.61 27.79 28.46
CA LYS A 687 -36.05 27.77 27.11
C LYS A 687 -34.52 27.87 27.21
N PRO A 688 -33.75 26.97 26.56
CA PRO A 688 -32.30 27.02 26.60
C PRO A 688 -31.82 28.37 26.06
N ASP A 689 -30.81 28.93 26.72
CA ASP A 689 -30.18 30.18 26.33
C ASP A 689 -29.79 30.11 24.83
N PRO A 690 -30.18 31.09 24.00
CA PRO A 690 -29.86 31.09 22.57
C PRO A 690 -28.36 30.98 22.27
N GLN A 691 -27.47 31.39 23.21
CA GLN A 691 -26.03 31.18 23.05
C GLN A 691 -25.63 29.71 23.20
N ILE A 692 -26.27 28.96 24.10
CA ILE A 692 -26.04 27.52 24.27
C ILE A 692 -26.49 26.78 23.01
N VAL A 693 -27.66 27.14 22.46
CA VAL A 693 -28.18 26.54 21.21
C VAL A 693 -27.22 26.77 20.04
N LEU A 694 -26.68 27.98 19.90
CA LEU A 694 -25.71 28.28 18.84
C LEU A 694 -24.39 27.51 19.03
N ARG A 695 -23.89 27.41 20.27
CA ARG A 695 -22.65 26.69 20.57
C ARG A 695 -22.78 25.19 20.30
N VAL A 696 -23.90 24.58 20.70
CA VAL A 696 -24.21 23.17 20.40
C VAL A 696 -24.23 22.93 18.88
N ARG A 697 -24.87 23.81 18.10
CA ARG A 697 -24.92 23.70 16.63
C ARG A 697 -23.53 23.73 15.98
N THR A 698 -22.64 24.59 16.48
CA THR A 698 -21.25 24.68 15.98
C THR A 698 -20.47 23.39 16.27
N LEU A 699 -20.57 22.86 17.48
CA LEU A 699 -19.90 21.62 17.88
C LEU A 699 -20.42 20.41 17.08
N VAL A 700 -21.73 20.31 16.85
CA VAL A 700 -22.32 19.26 16.00
C VAL A 700 -21.81 19.35 14.56
N THR A 701 -21.71 20.57 14.00
CA THR A 701 -21.18 20.78 12.64
C THR A 701 -19.71 20.39 12.54
N GLN A 702 -18.91 20.73 13.56
CA GLN A 702 -17.51 20.35 13.65
C GLN A 702 -17.35 18.82 13.76
N ALA A 703 -18.13 18.17 14.62
CA ALA A 703 -18.11 16.71 14.78
C ALA A 703 -18.41 15.99 13.45
N ARG A 704 -19.42 16.44 12.69
CA ARG A 704 -19.73 15.88 11.36
C ARG A 704 -18.59 16.04 10.35
N ALA A 705 -17.91 17.19 10.35
CA ALA A 705 -16.75 17.41 9.49
C ALA A 705 -15.57 16.49 9.84
N LEU A 706 -15.37 16.20 11.13
CA LEU A 706 -14.34 15.28 11.62
C LEU A 706 -14.68 13.82 11.28
N ILE A 707 -15.95 13.40 11.44
CA ILE A 707 -16.43 12.09 10.99
C ILE A 707 -16.19 11.90 9.49
N ALA A 708 -16.48 12.92 8.67
CA ALA A 708 -16.27 12.86 7.22
C ALA A 708 -14.78 12.72 6.83
N ARG A 709 -13.86 13.21 7.67
CA ARG A 709 -12.40 13.07 7.51
C ARG A 709 -11.85 11.80 8.17
N ASN A 710 -12.72 10.97 8.77
CA ASN A 710 -12.36 9.78 9.52
C ASN A 710 -11.48 10.06 10.76
N ASP A 711 -11.60 11.26 11.35
CA ASP A 711 -10.91 11.66 12.58
C ASP A 711 -11.82 11.45 13.80
N LEU A 712 -11.94 10.17 14.20
CA LEU A 712 -12.98 9.74 15.15
C LEU A 712 -12.69 10.18 16.60
N ASP A 713 -11.42 10.33 16.99
CA ASP A 713 -11.02 10.75 18.35
C ASP A 713 -11.34 12.23 18.62
N ASP A 714 -11.15 13.10 17.62
CA ASP A 714 -11.53 14.51 17.71
C ASP A 714 -13.05 14.68 17.57
N ALA A 715 -13.71 13.85 16.75
CA ALA A 715 -15.16 13.83 16.64
C ALA A 715 -15.82 13.45 17.98
N GLU A 716 -15.32 12.44 18.69
CA GLU A 716 -15.83 12.03 20.01
C GLU A 716 -15.73 13.16 21.03
N ARG A 717 -14.59 13.85 21.08
CA ARG A 717 -14.39 15.01 21.97
C ARG A 717 -15.39 16.13 21.70
N ALA A 718 -15.66 16.44 20.43
CA ALA A 718 -16.64 17.46 20.05
C ALA A 718 -18.08 17.06 20.43
N VAL A 719 -18.43 15.77 20.33
CA VAL A 719 -19.75 15.25 20.75
C VAL A 719 -19.90 15.30 22.27
N ILE A 720 -18.88 14.92 23.05
CA ILE A 720 -18.90 15.02 24.53
C ILE A 720 -19.07 16.48 24.98
N GLU A 721 -18.40 17.44 24.35
CA GLU A 721 -18.56 18.86 24.68
C GLU A 721 -19.99 19.36 24.36
N ALA A 722 -20.60 18.88 23.28
CA ALA A 722 -21.98 19.20 22.94
C ALA A 722 -23.00 18.57 23.91
N GLU A 723 -22.79 17.31 24.31
CA GLU A 723 -23.60 16.60 25.32
C GLU A 723 -23.57 17.29 26.68
N ARG A 724 -22.42 17.88 27.06
CA ARG A 724 -22.29 18.63 28.32
C ARG A 724 -23.13 19.92 28.33
N LEU A 725 -23.34 20.53 27.17
CA LEU A 725 -24.10 21.77 27.02
C LEU A 725 -25.61 21.52 26.96
N ASP A 726 -26.04 20.56 26.15
CA ASP A 726 -27.44 20.14 26.07
C ASP A 726 -27.54 18.66 25.69
N PRO A 727 -27.62 17.75 26.68
CA PRO A 727 -27.68 16.31 26.43
C PRO A 727 -29.03 15.87 25.82
N ARG A 728 -30.05 16.75 25.80
CA ARG A 728 -31.38 16.45 25.25
C ARG A 728 -31.56 17.00 23.84
N SER A 729 -30.57 17.73 23.30
CA SER A 729 -30.63 18.25 21.94
C SER A 729 -30.72 17.11 20.92
N ARG A 730 -31.73 17.18 20.03
CA ARG A 730 -31.93 16.18 18.96
C ARG A 730 -30.71 16.08 18.04
N ASP A 731 -30.01 17.18 17.82
CA ASP A 731 -28.82 17.23 16.96
C ASP A 731 -27.62 16.49 17.59
N VAL A 732 -27.49 16.56 18.92
CA VAL A 732 -26.44 15.86 19.67
C VAL A 732 -26.69 14.35 19.64
N VAL A 733 -27.93 13.93 19.86
CA VAL A 733 -28.32 12.51 19.76
C VAL A 733 -28.09 11.97 18.36
N ALA A 734 -28.40 12.74 17.31
CA ALA A 734 -28.19 12.34 15.93
C ALA A 734 -26.70 12.16 15.60
N VAL A 735 -25.83 13.13 15.96
CA VAL A 735 -24.40 13.03 15.67
C VAL A 735 -23.71 11.93 16.48
N ARG A 736 -24.19 11.60 17.69
CA ARG A 736 -23.70 10.45 18.46
C ARG A 736 -23.97 9.13 17.72
N ALA A 737 -25.16 8.97 17.15
CA ALA A 737 -25.50 7.80 16.35
C ALA A 737 -24.67 7.72 15.05
N GLU A 738 -24.37 8.86 14.41
CA GLU A 738 -23.48 8.94 13.24
C GLU A 738 -22.04 8.51 13.59
N LEU A 739 -21.52 8.96 14.73
CA LEU A 739 -20.19 8.58 15.24
C LEU A 739 -20.12 7.07 15.53
N GLU A 740 -21.10 6.52 16.24
CA GLU A 740 -21.16 5.07 16.52
C GLU A 740 -21.27 4.22 15.24
N ALA A 741 -21.90 4.75 14.18
CA ALA A 741 -21.95 4.09 12.88
C ALA A 741 -20.58 4.15 12.17
N ALA A 742 -19.85 5.26 12.29
CA ALA A 742 -18.51 5.43 11.73
C ALA A 742 -17.48 4.53 12.44
N GLU A 743 -17.50 4.43 13.76
CA GLU A 743 -16.63 3.55 14.54
C GLU A 743 -16.83 2.06 14.18
N ARG A 744 -18.08 1.65 13.99
CA ARG A 744 -18.41 0.28 13.52
C ARG A 744 -17.84 0.00 12.13
N ARG A 745 -17.85 0.99 11.22
CA ARG A 745 -17.23 0.85 9.89
C ARG A 745 -15.70 0.78 9.97
N ALA A 746 -15.11 1.51 10.91
CA ALA A 746 -13.66 1.52 11.14
C ALA A 746 -13.15 0.28 11.92
N GLY A 747 -14.03 -0.62 12.37
CA GLY A 747 -13.66 -1.84 13.09
C GLY A 747 -13.10 -1.59 14.50
N ARG A 748 -13.38 -0.42 15.10
CA ARG A 748 -12.90 -0.10 16.45
C ARG A 748 -13.80 -0.79 17.49
N PRO A 749 -13.28 -1.68 18.35
CA PRO A 749 -14.10 -2.32 19.38
C PRO A 749 -14.55 -1.26 20.40
N ARG A 750 -15.84 -1.29 20.76
CA ARG A 750 -16.45 -0.39 21.75
C ARG A 750 -15.62 -0.43 23.04
N GLY A 751 -14.89 0.66 23.32
CA GLY A 751 -14.29 0.87 24.63
C GLY A 751 -15.41 1.00 25.64
N LYS A 752 -15.54 0.03 26.56
CA LYS A 752 -16.44 0.16 27.70
C LYS A 752 -15.86 1.23 28.62
N ASN A 753 -16.41 2.45 28.57
CA ASN A 753 -16.31 3.44 29.65
C ASN A 753 -17.64 3.52 30.38
#